data_AF-C0BKS3-F1
#
_entry.id   AF-C0BKS3-F1
#
_cell.length_a   1.000
_cell.length_b   1.000
_cell.length_c   1.000
_cell.angle_alpha   90.00
_cell.angle_beta   90.00
_cell.angle_gamma   90.00
#
_symmetry.space_group_name_H-M   'P 1'
#
loop_
_entity.id
_entity.type
_entity.pdbx_description
1 polymer ?
#
loop_
_entity_poly.entity_id
_entity_poly.type
_entity_poly.pdbx_seq_one_letter_code
_entity_poly.pdbx_strand_id
1 'polypeptide(L)'
;MIKKNLQYLLFSLLLIGSVSTSEAQLFKKKAKAKAPTEAKPKIDKDAPQPYAKVITKEAKTDKGLFDVHQIKDKFFYEIPDSLLGREMLMVSRISKTASGIGFGGGKINTQVMRWEKKGDKVHLRVVSHEVVAADSLPVKEAVINSNFEPVLYSFAVKSNRKDSVATSTVIEVTPLFEKDVNALGMPEGYKKRYKATRLDSERSFIEGIKSYPMNIEARHVKTYFAGSPPSNSSLGSISVEINNSMILLPAEPMKRRYFDKRVGWFERDQVDYGLDAQESKTVKFLDRWRLEVKEEDLEKFNRGELVEPKKPIIYYVDRATPKQWVPFIKQGIEDWQVAFEAAGFKNAIIAMDPPTPEEDPEWSPEDVRYSVVRYLASPIPNANGPHVSDPRSGEILESDINWYHNVMSLLRNWYFVQTAAINPEAQGVAFKDEVMGRLIQFVSSHEVGHTLGLPHNMGSSAAYPVDSLRSASFTSKYGTAPSIMDYARFNYVAQPEDKGVALMPNIGVYDKYAIEWGYRPILDKSAEAEKPVLDSWIMAHDGDPLYRFGSQQGGDVVDPSSQTEDLGDNAMKASMYGIKNLQRIVPKLIEWTAEDGKNYDDLETLYGQVLSQFNRYMGHVSNNIGGVYENHKTYEQEGAVYTPVAKGHQRDAMKFLQRELFQTPEWMLDQNIFNKIEYSGTVDRVRGVQVRTLNNVLSLGKMARLIEHETAIGSKAYTLTQMMSELRRGIWSEIYSGGAIDTYRRNLQKGHIDRLAYLMTADSQRKLPSYGGYRKSTAVNTSQSDIRSVVRGELVTLRAQLRNGLANAANTMSRYHIQDAIARINDILDPK
;
A
#
# COMPACT_ATOMS: atom_id res chain seq x y z
N MET A 1 40.61 19.36 25.08
CA MET A 1 40.40 19.86 26.45
C MET A 1 39.22 19.11 27.07
N ILE A 2 39.53 18.19 28.02
CA ILE A 2 38.86 17.92 29.31
C ILE A 2 37.30 17.99 29.29
N LYS A 3 36.51 16.91 29.47
CA LYS A 3 36.56 15.88 30.52
C LYS A 3 35.67 14.68 30.12
N LYS A 4 36.20 13.46 30.27
CA LYS A 4 35.53 12.15 30.17
C LYS A 4 36.05 11.30 31.34
N ASN A 5 35.23 10.35 31.81
CA ASN A 5 35.57 9.20 32.65
C ASN A 5 35.64 9.40 34.17
N LEU A 6 34.62 8.92 34.89
CA LEU A 6 34.76 8.30 36.21
C LEU A 6 33.50 7.50 36.52
N GLN A 7 33.55 6.15 36.48
CA GLN A 7 32.72 5.21 37.26
C GLN A 7 32.87 3.77 36.70
N TYR A 8 34.05 3.19 36.89
CA TYR A 8 34.26 1.74 36.96
C TYR A 8 35.57 1.51 37.73
N LEU A 9 35.48 1.30 39.04
CA LEU A 9 36.37 0.44 39.83
C LEU A 9 36.00 0.58 41.32
N LEU A 10 35.38 -0.44 41.89
CA LEU A 10 35.73 -0.93 43.24
C LEU A 10 35.03 -2.28 43.45
N PHE A 11 35.77 -3.30 43.03
CA PHE A 11 35.57 -4.70 43.34
C PHE A 11 35.88 -4.93 44.83
N SER A 12 34.96 -5.60 45.53
CA SER A 12 35.20 -6.67 46.51
C SER A 12 36.49 -6.70 47.34
N LEU A 13 36.35 -6.68 48.66
CA LEU A 13 36.76 -7.75 49.61
C LEU A 13 36.73 -7.20 51.04
N LEU A 14 35.94 -7.79 51.94
CA LEU A 14 36.38 -8.27 53.26
C LEU A 14 35.20 -8.89 54.04
N LEU A 15 35.30 -10.21 54.20
CA LEU A 15 34.61 -11.08 55.14
C LEU A 15 35.18 -10.91 56.57
N ILE A 16 34.55 -11.62 57.52
CA ILE A 16 34.82 -11.80 58.98
C ILE A 16 33.83 -10.95 59.80
N GLY A 17 32.98 -11.46 60.68
CA GLY A 17 32.84 -12.78 61.30
C GLY A 17 32.28 -12.54 62.71
N SER A 18 31.16 -13.16 63.09
CA SER A 18 30.71 -13.22 64.49
C SER A 18 29.88 -14.48 64.69
N VAL A 19 30.50 -15.48 65.29
CA VAL A 19 29.89 -16.68 65.83
C VAL A 19 29.50 -16.39 67.28
N SER A 20 28.34 -16.86 67.73
CA SER A 20 28.05 -17.06 69.16
C SER A 20 27.17 -18.30 69.30
N THR A 21 27.55 -19.13 70.26
CA THR A 21 27.25 -20.56 70.42
C THR A 21 26.11 -20.84 71.40
N SER A 22 25.34 -21.88 71.06
CA SER A 22 24.88 -23.04 71.85
C SER A 22 24.26 -22.96 73.26
N GLU A 23 23.14 -23.70 73.35
CA GLU A 23 22.67 -24.61 74.42
C GLU A 23 22.04 -24.08 75.71
N ALA A 24 20.74 -24.36 75.90
CA ALA A 24 20.24 -25.45 76.77
C ALA A 24 18.77 -25.22 77.17
N GLN A 25 17.89 -26.22 76.97
CA GLN A 25 16.94 -26.69 77.99
C GLN A 25 16.18 -27.94 77.52
N LEU A 26 16.62 -29.07 78.07
CA LEU A 26 15.90 -30.33 78.16
C LEU A 26 14.90 -30.26 79.32
N PHE A 27 13.60 -30.44 79.08
CA PHE A 27 12.72 -31.16 80.02
C PHE A 27 11.52 -31.79 79.30
N LYS A 28 11.43 -33.11 79.43
CA LYS A 28 10.35 -33.98 78.91
C LYS A 28 9.02 -33.71 79.62
N LYS A 29 7.92 -33.71 78.85
CA LYS A 29 6.63 -34.28 79.28
C LYS A 29 6.02 -35.10 78.15
N LYS A 30 5.93 -36.42 78.37
CA LYS A 30 5.20 -37.37 77.51
C LYS A 30 3.70 -37.05 77.56
N ALA A 31 3.08 -36.90 76.39
CA ALA A 31 1.65 -37.08 76.19
C ALA A 31 1.42 -37.96 74.95
N LYS A 32 0.37 -38.78 75.03
CA LYS A 32 0.08 -39.99 74.26
C LYS A 32 0.09 -39.82 72.73
N ALA A 33 0.55 -40.89 72.06
CA ALA A 33 0.45 -41.11 70.62
C ALA A 33 -1.01 -41.00 70.13
N LYS A 34 -1.21 -40.23 69.05
CA LYS A 34 -2.38 -40.28 68.18
C LYS A 34 -1.91 -40.83 66.83
N ALA A 35 -2.64 -41.80 66.30
CA ALA A 35 -2.33 -42.49 65.05
C ALA A 35 -2.12 -41.51 63.87
N PRO A 36 -1.27 -41.83 62.88
CA PRO A 36 -1.12 -41.01 61.69
C PRO A 36 -2.44 -41.03 60.94
N THR A 37 -3.06 -39.86 60.80
CA THR A 37 -4.14 -39.66 59.85
C THR A 37 -3.51 -39.67 58.47
N GLU A 38 -3.98 -40.52 57.56
CA GLU A 38 -3.58 -40.51 56.16
C GLU A 38 -3.67 -39.09 55.61
N ALA A 39 -2.52 -38.53 55.22
CA ALA A 39 -2.47 -37.32 54.46
C ALA A 39 -3.13 -37.59 53.10
N LYS A 40 -4.31 -37.00 52.86
CA LYS A 40 -4.90 -36.95 51.51
C LYS A 40 -3.83 -36.45 50.54
N PRO A 41 -3.67 -37.07 49.35
CA PRO A 41 -2.67 -36.65 48.38
C PRO A 41 -2.86 -35.16 48.06
N LYS A 42 -1.78 -34.37 48.09
CA LYS A 42 -1.78 -33.03 47.49
C LYS A 42 -2.10 -33.20 46.02
N ILE A 43 -3.31 -32.83 45.62
CA ILE A 43 -3.70 -32.73 44.20
C ILE A 43 -2.77 -31.71 43.57
N ASP A 44 -1.97 -32.16 42.61
CA ASP A 44 -1.21 -31.26 41.75
C ASP A 44 -2.21 -30.37 40.99
N LYS A 45 -2.13 -29.06 41.22
CA LYS A 45 -3.05 -28.08 40.63
C LYS A 45 -2.85 -27.95 39.12
N ASP A 46 -1.73 -28.44 38.60
CA ASP A 46 -1.37 -28.34 37.19
C ASP A 46 -1.56 -29.65 36.40
N ALA A 47 -1.95 -30.74 37.07
CA ALA A 47 -2.29 -31.99 36.40
C ALA A 47 -3.67 -31.93 35.73
N PRO A 48 -3.86 -32.57 34.55
CA PRO A 48 -5.15 -32.65 33.87
C PRO A 48 -6.26 -33.21 34.79
N GLN A 49 -7.39 -32.52 34.83
CA GLN A 49 -8.55 -32.89 35.64
C GLN A 49 -9.60 -33.63 34.79
N PRO A 50 -10.57 -34.32 35.41
CA PRO A 50 -11.72 -34.88 34.68
C PRO A 50 -12.51 -33.79 33.93
N TYR A 51 -12.92 -34.09 32.69
CA TYR A 51 -13.57 -33.14 31.79
C TYR A 51 -14.73 -32.35 32.42
N ALA A 52 -15.68 -33.04 33.05
CA ALA A 52 -16.85 -32.40 33.67
C ALA A 52 -16.52 -31.46 34.85
N LYS A 53 -15.29 -31.51 35.41
CA LYS A 53 -14.81 -30.55 36.41
C LYS A 53 -14.23 -29.28 35.79
N VAL A 54 -13.75 -29.37 34.54
CA VAL A 54 -13.16 -28.23 33.81
C VAL A 54 -14.23 -27.56 32.97
N ILE A 55 -14.90 -28.33 32.11
CA ILE A 55 -16.03 -27.89 31.30
C ILE A 55 -17.31 -28.31 32.03
N THR A 56 -17.83 -27.39 32.84
CA THR A 56 -19.03 -27.62 33.66
C THR A 56 -20.31 -27.44 32.84
N LYS A 57 -21.46 -27.80 33.41
CA LYS A 57 -22.77 -27.58 32.78
C LYS A 57 -23.11 -26.09 32.55
N GLU A 58 -22.39 -25.17 33.20
CA GLU A 58 -22.54 -23.72 33.02
C GLU A 58 -21.81 -23.20 31.77
N ALA A 59 -21.00 -24.03 31.11
CA ALA A 59 -20.23 -23.65 29.94
C ALA A 59 -21.14 -23.31 28.76
N LYS A 60 -21.01 -22.10 28.23
CA LYS A 60 -21.53 -21.74 26.91
C LYS A 60 -20.52 -22.21 25.87
N THR A 61 -20.94 -23.08 24.96
CA THR A 61 -20.04 -23.69 23.97
C THR A 61 -20.40 -23.20 22.59
N ASP A 62 -19.43 -22.64 21.91
CA ASP A 62 -19.48 -22.34 20.49
C ASP A 62 -18.68 -23.40 19.72
N LYS A 63 -19.27 -23.97 18.67
CA LYS A 63 -18.72 -25.13 17.96
C LYS A 63 -18.22 -24.72 16.58
N GLY A 64 -16.98 -25.07 16.28
CA GLY A 64 -16.35 -24.76 14.99
C GLY A 64 -15.05 -25.51 14.81
N LEU A 65 -14.00 -24.79 14.39
CA LEU A 65 -12.66 -25.35 14.22
C LEU A 65 -12.15 -25.98 15.52
N PHE A 66 -12.25 -25.24 16.62
CA PHE A 66 -12.17 -25.75 17.99
C PHE A 66 -13.51 -25.53 18.68
N ASP A 67 -13.87 -26.37 19.64
CA ASP A 67 -14.97 -26.01 20.54
C ASP A 67 -14.45 -24.93 21.51
N VAL A 68 -15.15 -23.80 21.58
CA VAL A 68 -14.81 -22.67 22.46
C VAL A 68 -15.80 -22.65 23.61
N HIS A 69 -15.32 -22.92 24.81
CA HIS A 69 -16.15 -22.89 26.02
C HIS A 69 -15.92 -21.61 26.81
N GLN A 70 -17.00 -20.91 27.13
CA GLN A 70 -17.00 -19.78 28.05
C GLN A 70 -17.64 -20.18 29.38
N ILE A 71 -16.89 -19.98 30.48
CA ILE A 71 -17.38 -20.14 31.86
C ILE A 71 -17.06 -18.86 32.60
N LYS A 72 -18.09 -18.05 32.88
CA LYS A 72 -17.92 -16.67 33.37
C LYS A 72 -17.01 -15.88 32.41
N ASP A 73 -15.90 -15.34 32.91
CA ASP A 73 -14.93 -14.56 32.13
C ASP A 73 -13.79 -15.41 31.54
N LYS A 74 -13.83 -16.73 31.75
CA LYS A 74 -12.80 -17.66 31.27
C LYS A 74 -13.21 -18.32 29.97
N PHE A 75 -12.26 -18.37 29.04
CA PHE A 75 -12.37 -19.03 27.75
C PHE A 75 -11.44 -20.24 27.69
N PHE A 76 -11.96 -21.34 27.16
CA PHE A 76 -11.23 -22.57 26.95
C PHE A 76 -11.33 -22.99 25.49
N TYR A 77 -10.23 -23.49 24.94
CA TYR A 77 -10.24 -24.20 23.67
C TYR A 77 -10.23 -25.70 23.94
N GLU A 78 -11.21 -26.40 23.38
CA GLU A 78 -11.19 -27.85 23.19
C GLU A 78 -10.70 -28.13 21.77
N ILE A 79 -9.42 -28.50 21.67
CA ILE A 79 -8.71 -28.72 20.41
C ILE A 79 -8.84 -30.21 20.05
N PRO A 80 -9.45 -30.56 18.90
CA PRO A 80 -9.38 -31.92 18.38
C PRO A 80 -7.93 -32.35 18.19
N ASP A 81 -7.54 -33.53 18.69
CA ASP A 81 -6.14 -33.97 18.62
C ASP A 81 -5.66 -34.14 17.16
N SER A 82 -6.59 -34.32 16.20
CA SER A 82 -6.31 -34.32 14.76
C SER A 82 -5.87 -32.97 14.18
N LEU A 83 -6.11 -31.87 14.90
CA LEU A 83 -5.67 -30.52 14.53
C LEU A 83 -4.38 -30.11 15.24
N LEU A 84 -3.89 -30.89 16.22
CA LEU A 84 -2.56 -30.68 16.77
C LEU A 84 -1.51 -30.96 15.70
N GLY A 85 -0.54 -30.07 15.57
CA GLY A 85 0.48 -30.11 14.52
C GLY A 85 0.03 -29.52 13.18
N ARG A 86 -1.27 -29.21 12.98
CA ARG A 86 -1.72 -28.48 11.79
C ARG A 86 -1.34 -27.01 11.88
N GLU A 87 -0.93 -26.46 10.75
CA GLU A 87 -0.58 -25.05 10.63
C GLU A 87 -1.82 -24.18 10.45
N MET A 88 -1.82 -23.03 11.10
CA MET A 88 -2.89 -22.04 11.06
C MET A 88 -2.28 -20.67 10.83
N LEU A 89 -2.94 -19.82 10.05
CA LEU A 89 -2.50 -18.45 9.82
C LEU A 89 -3.22 -17.51 10.80
N MET A 90 -2.45 -16.87 11.68
CA MET A 90 -2.94 -15.85 12.59
C MET A 90 -2.85 -14.47 11.92
N VAL A 91 -3.98 -13.87 11.59
CA VAL A 91 -4.09 -12.52 11.02
C VAL A 91 -4.66 -11.59 12.09
N SER A 92 -3.87 -10.58 12.49
CA SER A 92 -4.28 -9.60 13.49
C SER A 92 -4.68 -8.30 12.82
N ARG A 93 -5.85 -7.76 13.19
CA ARG A 93 -6.40 -6.51 12.65
C ARG A 93 -6.85 -5.58 13.77
N ILE A 94 -6.76 -4.28 13.54
CA ILE A 94 -7.45 -3.29 14.37
C ILE A 94 -8.92 -3.31 13.94
N SER A 95 -9.85 -3.66 14.84
CA SER A 95 -11.29 -3.68 14.55
C SER A 95 -11.95 -2.34 14.85
N LYS A 96 -11.56 -1.70 15.96
CA LYS A 96 -11.98 -0.35 16.33
C LYS A 96 -10.81 0.39 16.96
N THR A 97 -10.71 1.68 16.70
CA THR A 97 -9.60 2.49 17.23
C THR A 97 -9.97 3.94 17.42
N ALA A 98 -9.20 4.62 18.26
CA ALA A 98 -9.27 6.06 18.42
C ALA A 98 -8.66 6.76 17.18
N SER A 99 -9.10 8.00 16.92
CA SER A 99 -8.59 8.78 15.80
C SER A 99 -7.06 8.88 15.83
N GLY A 100 -6.42 8.65 14.68
CA GLY A 100 -4.98 8.76 14.49
C GLY A 100 -4.15 7.48 14.64
N ILE A 101 -4.71 6.33 15.01
CA ILE A 101 -3.95 5.06 15.18
C ILE A 101 -4.11 4.12 13.97
N GLY A 102 -5.10 4.38 13.11
CA GLY A 102 -5.43 3.56 11.95
C GLY A 102 -6.93 3.59 11.70
N PHE A 103 -7.47 2.50 11.17
CA PHE A 103 -8.90 2.32 10.91
C PHE A 103 -9.31 0.87 11.23
N GLY A 104 -10.60 0.66 11.44
CA GLY A 104 -11.19 -0.68 11.57
C GLY A 104 -10.99 -1.49 10.29
N GLY A 105 -10.50 -2.73 10.41
CA GLY A 105 -10.14 -3.61 9.29
C GLY A 105 -8.64 -3.61 8.94
N GLY A 106 -7.85 -2.68 9.47
CA GLY A 106 -6.42 -2.57 9.14
C GLY A 106 -5.58 -3.74 9.69
N LYS A 107 -4.89 -4.48 8.81
CA LYS A 107 -3.96 -5.56 9.16
C LYS A 107 -2.72 -5.02 9.88
N ILE A 108 -2.42 -5.58 11.06
CA ILE A 108 -1.28 -5.18 11.89
C ILE A 108 -0.22 -6.27 12.05
N ASN A 109 -0.59 -7.55 11.91
CA ASN A 109 0.36 -8.66 11.94
C ASN A 109 -0.19 -9.88 11.19
N THR A 110 0.70 -10.74 10.71
CA THR A 110 0.36 -12.03 10.10
C THR A 110 1.47 -13.04 10.40
N GLN A 111 1.11 -14.19 10.98
CA GLN A 111 2.08 -15.22 11.38
C GLN A 111 1.48 -16.61 11.21
N VAL A 112 2.28 -17.57 10.75
CA VAL A 112 1.88 -18.99 10.78
C VAL A 112 2.14 -19.52 12.19
N MET A 113 1.16 -20.22 12.73
CA MET A 113 1.19 -20.79 14.06
C MET A 113 0.85 -22.28 14.03
N ARG A 114 1.38 -23.03 15.00
CA ARG A 114 1.10 -24.46 15.15
C ARG A 114 0.89 -24.81 16.62
N TRP A 115 -0.17 -25.53 16.92
CA TRP A 115 -0.44 -26.05 18.26
C TRP A 115 0.27 -27.39 18.45
N GLU A 116 1.25 -27.44 19.36
CA GLU A 116 2.07 -28.62 19.63
C GLU A 116 1.81 -29.13 21.05
N LYS A 117 1.33 -30.37 21.20
CA LYS A 117 1.16 -31.02 22.51
C LYS A 117 2.46 -31.72 22.91
N LYS A 118 3.00 -31.38 24.09
CA LYS A 118 4.22 -31.98 24.65
C LYS A 118 4.03 -32.24 26.15
N GLY A 119 3.83 -33.51 26.51
CA GLY A 119 3.46 -33.90 27.87
C GLY A 119 2.13 -33.27 28.29
N ASP A 120 2.08 -32.70 29.49
CA ASP A 120 0.90 -32.01 30.03
C ASP A 120 0.80 -30.53 29.61
N LYS A 121 1.46 -30.16 28.50
CA LYS A 121 1.41 -28.81 27.95
C LYS A 121 1.05 -28.80 26.47
N VAL A 122 0.42 -27.71 26.06
CA VAL A 122 0.26 -27.34 24.65
C VAL A 122 1.06 -26.06 24.41
N HIS A 123 1.94 -26.07 23.43
CA HIS A 123 2.72 -24.92 22.98
C HIS A 123 2.10 -24.35 21.72
N LEU A 124 2.00 -23.01 21.65
CA LEU A 124 1.71 -22.30 20.42
C LEU A 124 3.05 -21.88 19.81
N ARG A 125 3.44 -22.52 18.71
CA ARG A 125 4.68 -22.28 17.98
C ARG A 125 4.47 -21.26 16.88
N VAL A 126 5.48 -20.45 16.58
CA VAL A 126 5.53 -19.63 15.36
C VAL A 126 6.32 -20.40 14.31
N VAL A 127 5.70 -20.61 13.14
CA VAL A 127 6.31 -21.33 12.01
C VAL A 127 6.73 -20.31 10.97
N SER A 128 7.93 -20.48 10.41
CA SER A 128 8.41 -19.69 9.27
C SER A 128 8.51 -20.58 8.04
N HIS A 129 8.07 -20.04 6.90
CA HIS A 129 8.25 -20.63 5.57
C HIS A 129 9.17 -19.77 4.70
N GLU A 130 9.92 -18.83 5.30
CA GLU A 130 10.86 -17.97 4.58
C GLU A 130 12.06 -18.75 4.02
N VAL A 131 12.43 -19.86 4.66
CA VAL A 131 13.54 -20.73 4.26
C VAL A 131 13.06 -22.17 4.16
N VAL A 132 13.26 -22.80 3.01
CA VAL A 132 12.72 -24.14 2.71
C VAL A 132 13.74 -25.05 2.04
N ALA A 133 13.45 -26.34 2.09
CA ALA A 133 14.07 -27.39 1.28
C ALA A 133 13.08 -28.56 1.17
N ALA A 134 13.16 -29.34 0.10
CA ALA A 134 12.36 -30.54 -0.07
C ALA A 134 12.68 -31.58 1.01
N ASP A 135 11.65 -32.26 1.53
CA ASP A 135 11.80 -33.25 2.62
C ASP A 135 12.66 -34.47 2.23
N SER A 136 12.79 -34.73 0.92
CA SER A 136 13.62 -35.79 0.38
C SER A 136 15.13 -35.48 0.39
N LEU A 137 15.54 -34.24 0.73
CA LEU A 137 16.93 -33.79 0.63
C LEU A 137 17.60 -33.71 2.01
N PRO A 138 18.87 -34.14 2.15
CA PRO A 138 19.61 -34.05 3.43
C PRO A 138 19.71 -32.62 4.00
N VAL A 139 19.80 -31.61 3.12
CA VAL A 139 19.88 -30.19 3.51
C VAL A 139 18.65 -29.73 4.31
N LYS A 140 17.52 -30.45 4.24
CA LYS A 140 16.34 -30.21 5.07
C LYS A 140 16.66 -30.17 6.55
N GLU A 141 17.56 -31.05 7.03
CA GLU A 141 17.96 -31.07 8.43
C GLU A 141 18.63 -29.75 8.85
N ALA A 142 19.53 -29.22 8.01
CA ALA A 142 20.18 -27.94 8.24
C ALA A 142 19.18 -26.77 8.21
N VAL A 143 18.19 -26.81 7.31
CA VAL A 143 17.10 -25.84 7.27
C VAL A 143 16.28 -25.87 8.57
N ILE A 144 15.87 -27.06 9.05
CA ILE A 144 15.13 -27.20 10.31
C ILE A 144 15.96 -26.69 11.49
N ASN A 145 17.24 -27.09 11.58
CA ASN A 145 18.14 -26.70 12.66
C ASN A 145 18.42 -25.18 12.70
N SER A 146 18.40 -24.53 11.52
CA SER A 146 18.62 -23.08 11.40
C SER A 146 17.34 -22.26 11.58
N ASN A 147 16.17 -22.90 11.53
CA ASN A 147 14.85 -22.26 11.62
C ASN A 147 14.04 -22.83 12.79
N PHE A 148 14.59 -22.76 14.01
CA PHE A 148 13.89 -23.18 15.22
C PHE A 148 12.55 -22.45 15.38
N GLU A 149 11.45 -23.19 15.51
CA GLU A 149 10.11 -22.63 15.74
C GLU A 149 9.98 -22.12 17.20
N PRO A 150 10.00 -20.80 17.45
CA PRO A 150 9.93 -20.28 18.81
C PRO A 150 8.54 -20.53 19.42
N VAL A 151 8.51 -20.70 20.74
CA VAL A 151 7.25 -20.79 21.50
C VAL A 151 6.70 -19.38 21.73
N LEU A 152 5.55 -19.07 21.15
CA LEU A 152 4.82 -17.83 21.42
C LEU A 152 4.15 -17.86 22.80
N TYR A 153 3.49 -18.98 23.12
CA TYR A 153 2.79 -19.17 24.39
C TYR A 153 2.76 -20.64 24.79
N SER A 154 2.62 -20.91 26.09
CA SER A 154 2.49 -22.28 26.62
C SER A 154 1.29 -22.39 27.56
N PHE A 155 0.50 -23.44 27.37
CA PHE A 155 -0.72 -23.72 28.12
C PHE A 155 -0.57 -25.03 28.87
N ALA A 156 -1.04 -25.09 30.12
CA ALA A 156 -1.21 -26.36 30.81
C ALA A 156 -2.47 -27.05 30.27
N VAL A 157 -2.40 -28.37 30.05
CA VAL A 157 -3.56 -29.19 29.68
C VAL A 157 -4.49 -29.24 30.89
N LYS A 158 -5.70 -28.66 30.76
CA LYS A 158 -6.68 -28.64 31.84
C LYS A 158 -7.46 -29.94 31.91
N SER A 159 -7.77 -30.55 30.77
CA SER A 159 -8.45 -31.84 30.67
C SER A 159 -8.17 -32.48 29.32
N ASN A 160 -8.39 -33.79 29.21
CA ASN A 160 -8.53 -34.48 27.94
C ASN A 160 -9.95 -35.06 27.88
N ARG A 161 -10.64 -34.92 26.75
CA ARG A 161 -11.90 -35.63 26.51
C ARG A 161 -11.60 -36.83 25.64
N LYS A 162 -12.06 -37.99 26.08
CA LYS A 162 -12.12 -39.20 25.27
C LYS A 162 -13.59 -39.52 25.09
N ASP A 163 -14.13 -39.24 23.90
CA ASP A 163 -15.41 -39.82 23.51
C ASP A 163 -15.17 -41.06 22.63
N SER A 164 -16.25 -41.73 22.22
CA SER A 164 -16.18 -42.98 21.47
C SER A 164 -15.62 -42.82 20.04
N VAL A 165 -15.41 -41.58 19.57
CA VAL A 165 -15.16 -41.25 18.15
C VAL A 165 -13.93 -40.35 17.96
N ALA A 166 -13.56 -39.52 18.94
CA ALA A 166 -12.44 -38.58 18.89
C ALA A 166 -11.86 -38.29 20.29
N THR A 167 -10.57 -37.91 20.30
CA THR A 167 -9.89 -37.38 21.49
C THR A 167 -9.64 -35.88 21.29
N SER A 168 -9.88 -35.08 22.32
CA SER A 168 -9.61 -33.65 22.32
C SER A 168 -8.88 -33.20 23.58
N THR A 169 -8.12 -32.11 23.43
CA THR A 169 -7.29 -31.51 24.48
C THR A 169 -7.87 -30.15 24.88
N VAL A 170 -8.14 -29.96 26.18
CA VAL A 170 -8.72 -28.72 26.71
C VAL A 170 -7.65 -27.84 27.35
N ILE A 171 -7.57 -26.58 26.93
CA ILE A 171 -6.68 -25.55 27.49
C ILE A 171 -7.45 -24.28 27.86
N GLU A 172 -6.97 -23.53 28.86
CA GLU A 172 -7.50 -22.20 29.20
C GLU A 172 -6.76 -21.13 28.38
N VAL A 173 -7.45 -20.45 27.47
CA VAL A 173 -6.83 -19.53 26.50
C VAL A 173 -6.89 -18.05 26.93
N THR A 174 -7.73 -17.70 27.91
CA THR A 174 -7.86 -16.32 28.43
C THR A 174 -6.52 -15.59 28.60
N PRO A 175 -5.46 -16.19 29.19
CA PRO A 175 -4.19 -15.49 29.39
C PRO A 175 -3.42 -15.12 28.10
N LEU A 176 -3.75 -15.73 26.95
CA LEU A 176 -3.18 -15.39 25.65
C LEU A 176 -3.66 -14.01 25.19
N PHE A 177 -4.95 -13.73 25.39
CA PHE A 177 -5.61 -12.50 24.93
C PHE A 177 -5.72 -11.43 26.01
N GLU A 178 -5.59 -11.73 27.30
CA GLU A 178 -5.54 -10.69 28.34
C GLU A 178 -4.16 -10.04 28.48
N LYS A 179 -3.08 -10.83 28.39
CA LYS A 179 -1.71 -10.34 28.54
C LYS A 179 -1.23 -9.62 27.26
N ASP A 180 -0.21 -8.78 27.39
CA ASP A 180 0.42 -8.12 26.24
C ASP A 180 1.35 -9.10 25.50
N VAL A 181 0.76 -9.99 24.71
CA VAL A 181 1.50 -10.85 23.79
C VAL A 181 1.79 -10.01 22.55
N ASN A 182 3.06 -9.62 22.36
CA ASN A 182 3.47 -8.67 21.31
C ASN A 182 2.95 -9.01 19.92
N ALA A 183 2.88 -10.30 19.55
CA ALA A 183 2.39 -10.74 18.25
C ALA A 183 0.87 -10.50 18.03
N LEU A 184 0.09 -10.38 19.11
CA LEU A 184 -1.37 -10.26 19.11
C LEU A 184 -1.86 -8.88 19.59
N GLY A 185 -0.94 -8.01 20.01
CA GLY A 185 -1.21 -6.68 20.56
C GLY A 185 -0.85 -5.53 19.62
N MET A 186 -0.64 -4.35 20.19
CA MET A 186 -0.26 -3.15 19.43
C MET A 186 1.16 -3.29 18.82
N PRO A 187 1.35 -3.00 17.51
CA PRO A 187 2.66 -3.04 16.87
C PRO A 187 3.68 -2.07 17.49
N GLU A 188 4.94 -2.49 17.50
CA GLU A 188 6.06 -1.74 18.11
C GLU A 188 6.24 -0.33 17.52
N GLY A 189 5.98 -0.16 16.22
CA GLY A 189 6.03 1.15 15.56
C GLY A 189 5.04 2.16 16.17
N TYR A 190 3.82 1.71 16.49
CA TYR A 190 2.81 2.54 17.16
C TYR A 190 3.20 2.79 18.61
N LYS A 191 3.71 1.77 19.31
CA LYS A 191 4.22 1.91 20.69
C LYS A 191 5.28 3.01 20.76
N LYS A 192 6.26 3.01 19.84
CA LYS A 192 7.30 4.05 19.74
C LYS A 192 6.73 5.42 19.39
N ARG A 193 5.88 5.51 18.38
CA ARG A 193 5.29 6.78 17.90
C ARG A 193 4.53 7.51 19.01
N TYR A 194 3.72 6.78 19.79
CA TYR A 194 2.86 7.36 20.81
C TYR A 194 3.40 7.23 22.23
N LYS A 195 4.65 6.76 22.37
CA LYS A 195 5.29 6.49 23.67
C LYS A 195 4.39 5.61 24.55
N ALA A 196 3.78 4.59 23.94
CA ALA A 196 2.99 3.60 24.66
C ALA A 196 3.92 2.69 25.46
N THR A 197 3.56 2.40 26.70
CA THR A 197 4.38 1.64 27.65
C THR A 197 3.70 0.32 28.01
N ARG A 198 3.42 0.07 29.29
CA ARG A 198 2.78 -1.18 29.74
C ARG A 198 1.29 -1.20 29.41
N LEU A 199 0.77 -2.40 29.20
CA LEU A 199 -0.67 -2.66 29.14
C LEU A 199 -1.30 -2.35 30.51
N ASP A 200 -2.47 -1.73 30.46
CA ASP A 200 -3.39 -1.56 31.56
C ASP A 200 -4.39 -2.71 31.56
N SER A 201 -4.11 -3.74 32.37
CA SER A 201 -4.92 -4.96 32.44
C SER A 201 -6.32 -4.72 33.00
N GLU A 202 -6.53 -3.70 33.82
CA GLU A 202 -7.85 -3.41 34.40
C GLU A 202 -8.80 -2.76 33.37
N ARG A 203 -8.23 -2.12 32.35
CA ARG A 203 -8.96 -1.52 31.21
C ARG A 203 -8.78 -2.29 29.91
N SER A 204 -8.40 -3.56 30.00
CA SER A 204 -8.26 -4.48 28.87
C SER A 204 -9.08 -5.73 29.14
N PHE A 205 -9.82 -6.22 28.14
CA PHE A 205 -10.74 -7.34 28.33
C PHE A 205 -11.05 -8.02 26.99
N ILE A 206 -11.53 -9.27 27.05
CA ILE A 206 -11.97 -10.04 25.89
C ILE A 206 -13.44 -9.71 25.64
N GLU A 207 -13.76 -9.25 24.43
CA GLU A 207 -15.14 -8.98 24.00
C GLU A 207 -15.86 -10.30 23.69
N GLY A 208 -15.15 -11.22 23.04
CA GLY A 208 -15.66 -12.55 22.75
C GLY A 208 -14.69 -13.36 21.89
N ILE A 209 -14.91 -14.66 21.87
CA ILE A 209 -14.22 -15.57 20.96
C ILE A 209 -15.27 -16.41 20.25
N LYS A 210 -15.26 -16.39 18.92
CA LYS A 210 -16.17 -17.14 18.06
C LYS A 210 -15.43 -18.22 17.30
N SER A 211 -16.07 -19.37 17.11
CA SER A 211 -15.51 -20.51 16.39
C SER A 211 -16.32 -20.81 15.14
N TYR A 212 -15.69 -20.63 13.98
CA TYR A 212 -16.25 -21.00 12.70
C TYR A 212 -15.59 -22.28 12.19
N PRO A 213 -16.14 -22.97 11.17
CA PRO A 213 -15.60 -24.24 10.70
C PRO A 213 -14.12 -24.21 10.28
N MET A 214 -13.63 -23.07 9.78
CA MET A 214 -12.28 -22.92 9.23
C MET A 214 -11.43 -21.86 9.94
N ASN A 215 -11.98 -21.12 10.91
CA ASN A 215 -11.26 -20.10 11.64
C ASN A 215 -11.84 -19.84 13.04
N ILE A 216 -11.03 -19.25 13.91
CA ILE A 216 -11.45 -18.76 15.23
C ILE A 216 -11.13 -17.26 15.30
N GLU A 217 -12.11 -16.47 15.72
CA GLU A 217 -12.01 -15.01 15.84
C GLU A 217 -12.02 -14.61 17.31
N ALA A 218 -10.92 -14.04 17.78
CA ALA A 218 -10.81 -13.53 19.14
C ALA A 218 -10.76 -11.99 19.13
N ARG A 219 -11.82 -11.36 19.64
CA ARG A 219 -11.91 -9.90 19.81
C ARG A 219 -11.59 -9.49 21.24
N HIS A 220 -10.69 -8.53 21.40
CA HIS A 220 -10.33 -8.00 22.71
C HIS A 220 -9.91 -6.54 22.64
N VAL A 221 -10.15 -5.81 23.73
CA VAL A 221 -9.73 -4.44 23.93
C VAL A 221 -8.41 -4.41 24.68
N LYS A 222 -7.44 -3.67 24.13
CA LYS A 222 -6.12 -3.44 24.73
C LYS A 222 -5.92 -1.96 25.02
N THR A 223 -5.73 -1.64 26.29
CA THR A 223 -5.42 -0.29 26.74
C THR A 223 -3.96 -0.18 27.17
N TYR A 224 -3.20 0.75 26.59
CA TYR A 224 -1.80 1.01 26.92
C TYR A 224 -1.64 2.41 27.51
N PHE A 225 -0.85 2.55 28.59
CA PHE A 225 -0.45 3.89 29.05
C PHE A 225 0.44 4.55 28.00
N ALA A 226 0.18 5.81 27.66
CA ALA A 226 0.85 6.51 26.56
C ALA A 226 1.23 7.94 26.94
N GLY A 227 2.47 8.33 26.65
CA GLY A 227 2.97 9.68 26.88
C GLY A 227 2.63 10.68 25.76
N SER A 228 2.15 10.20 24.61
CA SER A 228 1.75 11.04 23.49
C SER A 228 0.58 10.40 22.71
N PRO A 229 -0.57 10.15 23.36
CA PRO A 229 -1.74 9.57 22.69
C PRO A 229 -2.21 10.48 21.54
N PRO A 230 -2.62 9.92 20.39
CA PRO A 230 -2.99 10.70 19.21
C PRO A 230 -4.35 11.39 19.32
N SER A 231 -5.21 10.92 20.23
CA SER A 231 -6.52 11.48 20.55
C SER A 231 -6.84 11.21 22.02
N ASN A 232 -7.85 11.89 22.56
CA ASN A 232 -8.27 11.78 23.98
C ASN A 232 -7.09 11.92 24.95
N SER A 233 -6.24 12.92 24.73
CA SER A 233 -4.95 13.05 25.43
C SER A 233 -5.05 13.20 26.94
N SER A 234 -6.20 13.68 27.44
CA SER A 234 -6.53 13.73 28.86
C SER A 234 -6.53 12.37 29.56
N LEU A 235 -6.73 11.25 28.83
CA LEU A 235 -6.74 9.90 29.40
C LEU A 235 -5.33 9.36 29.68
N GLY A 236 -4.27 9.92 29.07
CA GLY A 236 -2.91 9.41 29.21
C GLY A 236 -2.73 7.94 28.76
N SER A 237 -3.63 7.46 27.90
CA SER A 237 -3.66 6.07 27.44
C SER A 237 -4.25 5.94 26.05
N ILE A 238 -4.02 4.79 25.43
CA ILE A 238 -4.52 4.42 24.11
C ILE A 238 -5.28 3.11 24.24
N SER A 239 -6.53 3.08 23.82
CA SER A 239 -7.35 1.86 23.74
C SER A 239 -7.61 1.48 22.30
N VAL A 240 -7.38 0.22 21.96
CA VAL A 240 -7.65 -0.36 20.63
C VAL A 240 -8.38 -1.68 20.77
N GLU A 241 -9.40 -1.91 19.96
CA GLU A 241 -10.02 -3.22 19.81
C GLU A 241 -9.29 -3.97 18.70
N ILE A 242 -8.73 -5.12 19.03
CA ILE A 242 -7.98 -5.99 18.12
C ILE A 242 -8.80 -7.25 17.88
N ASN A 243 -8.86 -7.68 16.62
CA ASN A 243 -9.34 -8.99 16.25
C ASN A 243 -8.16 -9.86 15.79
N ASN A 244 -8.04 -11.04 16.39
CA ASN A 244 -7.10 -12.07 15.99
C ASN A 244 -7.86 -13.22 15.33
N SER A 245 -7.68 -13.34 14.02
CA SER A 245 -8.27 -14.36 13.16
C SER A 245 -7.29 -15.50 12.98
N MET A 246 -7.60 -16.69 13.49
CA MET A 246 -6.78 -17.89 13.33
C MET A 246 -7.40 -18.81 12.29
N ILE A 247 -6.84 -18.83 11.10
CA ILE A 247 -7.36 -19.52 9.92
C ILE A 247 -6.66 -20.86 9.75
N LEU A 248 -7.40 -21.96 9.62
CA LEU A 248 -6.82 -23.26 9.30
C LEU A 248 -6.26 -23.25 7.87
N LEU A 249 -4.95 -23.54 7.72
CA LEU A 249 -4.35 -23.65 6.39
C LEU A 249 -4.79 -24.96 5.68
N PRO A 250 -4.93 -24.94 4.35
CA PRO A 250 -5.22 -26.13 3.55
C PRO A 250 -4.27 -27.29 3.90
N ALA A 251 -4.81 -28.52 3.94
CA ALA A 251 -3.96 -29.69 4.17
C ALA A 251 -2.94 -29.85 3.03
N GLU A 252 -3.43 -29.78 1.80
CA GLU A 252 -2.63 -29.80 0.57
C GLU A 252 -2.47 -28.38 0.02
N PRO A 253 -1.24 -27.82 0.01
CA PRO A 253 -0.99 -26.52 -0.59
C PRO A 253 -1.34 -26.51 -2.09
N MET A 254 -1.92 -25.41 -2.59
CA MET A 254 -2.17 -25.22 -4.02
C MET A 254 -0.86 -25.32 -4.84
N LYS A 255 -0.95 -25.84 -6.07
CA LYS A 255 0.15 -25.78 -7.04
C LYS A 255 0.58 -24.31 -7.26
N ARG A 256 1.83 -24.03 -6.91
CA ARG A 256 2.47 -22.72 -7.09
C ARG A 256 2.52 -22.36 -8.58
N ARG A 257 2.44 -21.06 -8.87
CA ARG A 257 2.83 -20.49 -10.18
C ARG A 257 4.00 -19.55 -9.95
N TYR A 258 5.11 -19.77 -10.67
CA TYR A 258 6.31 -18.96 -10.51
C TYR A 258 6.12 -17.55 -11.05
N PHE A 259 6.64 -16.57 -10.32
CA PHE A 259 6.55 -15.16 -10.68
C PHE A 259 7.50 -14.79 -11.83
N ASP A 260 7.04 -13.92 -12.72
CA ASP A 260 7.84 -13.28 -13.77
C ASP A 260 7.62 -11.76 -13.73
N LYS A 261 8.70 -10.97 -13.74
CA LYS A 261 8.64 -9.51 -13.62
C LYS A 261 7.95 -8.82 -14.81
N ARG A 262 7.81 -9.50 -15.94
CA ARG A 262 7.16 -8.95 -17.15
C ARG A 262 5.64 -8.89 -17.01
N VAL A 263 5.05 -9.66 -16.08
CA VAL A 263 3.61 -9.65 -15.76
C VAL A 263 3.40 -9.18 -14.33
N GLY A 264 2.55 -8.17 -14.14
CA GLY A 264 2.28 -7.60 -12.83
C GLY A 264 1.50 -8.58 -11.95
N TRP A 265 2.09 -8.98 -10.82
CA TRP A 265 1.44 -9.86 -9.85
C TRP A 265 1.95 -9.61 -8.43
N PHE A 266 1.09 -9.76 -7.42
CA PHE A 266 1.51 -9.79 -6.02
C PHE A 266 2.21 -11.11 -5.72
N GLU A 267 3.44 -11.05 -5.24
CA GLU A 267 4.24 -12.24 -5.02
C GLU A 267 4.55 -12.53 -3.56
N ARG A 268 4.93 -13.78 -3.31
CA ARG A 268 5.63 -14.22 -2.11
C ARG A 268 6.96 -14.80 -2.47
N ASP A 269 7.89 -14.71 -1.53
CA ASP A 269 9.24 -15.22 -1.68
C ASP A 269 9.63 -16.22 -0.59
N GLN A 270 10.46 -17.19 -0.99
CA GLN A 270 11.08 -18.17 -0.11
C GLN A 270 12.53 -18.39 -0.56
N VAL A 271 13.45 -18.52 0.37
CA VAL A 271 14.82 -18.97 0.10
C VAL A 271 14.82 -20.50 0.08
N ASP A 272 15.07 -21.08 -1.09
CA ASP A 272 15.06 -22.54 -1.29
C ASP A 272 16.48 -23.09 -1.35
N TYR A 273 16.85 -23.86 -0.33
CA TYR A 273 18.13 -24.57 -0.22
C TYR A 273 18.11 -25.95 -0.88
N GLY A 274 16.95 -26.42 -1.34
CA GLY A 274 16.80 -27.69 -2.04
C GLY A 274 17.13 -27.61 -3.53
N LEU A 275 17.35 -26.41 -4.07
CA LEU A 275 17.71 -26.22 -5.48
C LEU A 275 19.17 -26.60 -5.73
N ASP A 276 19.44 -27.19 -6.89
CA ASP A 276 20.81 -27.40 -7.40
C ASP A 276 21.38 -26.06 -7.88
N ALA A 277 21.72 -25.20 -6.92
CA ALA A 277 22.31 -23.88 -7.11
C ALA A 277 23.54 -23.74 -6.21
N GLN A 278 24.59 -23.10 -6.72
CA GLN A 278 25.80 -22.82 -5.95
C GLN A 278 25.65 -21.56 -5.05
N GLU A 279 24.42 -21.27 -4.62
CA GLU A 279 24.05 -20.14 -3.77
C GLU A 279 22.68 -20.37 -3.12
N SER A 280 22.37 -19.65 -2.04
CA SER A 280 21.01 -19.58 -1.51
C SER A 280 20.13 -18.82 -2.49
N LYS A 281 19.11 -19.47 -3.05
CA LYS A 281 18.29 -18.88 -4.11
C LYS A 281 16.89 -18.54 -3.61
N THR A 282 16.47 -17.30 -3.84
CA THR A 282 15.10 -16.87 -3.57
C THR A 282 14.20 -17.24 -4.74
N VAL A 283 13.17 -18.04 -4.46
CA VAL A 283 12.06 -18.36 -5.35
C VAL A 283 10.90 -17.40 -5.08
N LYS A 284 10.25 -16.93 -6.15
CA LYS A 284 9.05 -16.10 -6.07
C LYS A 284 7.86 -16.78 -6.76
N PHE A 285 6.68 -16.71 -6.16
CA PHE A 285 5.44 -17.26 -6.70
C PHE A 285 4.25 -16.36 -6.43
N LEU A 286 3.20 -16.55 -7.22
CA LEU A 286 2.01 -15.71 -7.28
C LEU A 286 1.09 -15.89 -6.07
N ASP A 287 0.52 -14.80 -5.57
CA ASP A 287 -0.70 -14.83 -4.77
C ASP A 287 -1.93 -14.95 -5.68
N ARG A 288 -2.67 -16.07 -5.63
CA ARG A 288 -3.87 -16.28 -6.48
C ARG A 288 -4.90 -17.21 -5.84
N TRP A 289 -6.15 -17.09 -6.25
CA TRP A 289 -7.21 -18.05 -5.87
C TRP A 289 -6.96 -19.43 -6.50
N ARG A 290 -7.38 -20.50 -5.81
CA ARG A 290 -7.36 -21.85 -6.36
C ARG A 290 -8.52 -22.06 -7.32
N LEU A 291 -8.26 -21.90 -8.63
CA LEU A 291 -9.19 -22.25 -9.70
C LEU A 291 -8.73 -23.51 -10.42
N GLU A 292 -9.57 -24.53 -10.38
CA GLU A 292 -9.30 -25.85 -10.97
C GLU A 292 -10.48 -26.27 -11.85
N VAL A 293 -10.18 -26.97 -12.95
CA VAL A 293 -11.19 -27.54 -13.85
C VAL A 293 -11.83 -28.75 -13.18
N LYS A 294 -13.15 -28.89 -13.32
CA LYS A 294 -13.89 -30.10 -12.89
C LYS A 294 -13.44 -31.30 -13.73
N GLU A 295 -13.36 -32.49 -13.13
CA GLU A 295 -12.83 -33.68 -13.84
C GLU A 295 -13.64 -34.00 -15.11
N GLU A 296 -14.96 -33.83 -15.03
CA GLU A 296 -15.91 -34.02 -16.12
C GLU A 296 -15.81 -32.99 -17.27
N ASP A 297 -15.11 -31.88 -17.04
CA ASP A 297 -14.99 -30.76 -17.99
C ASP A 297 -13.58 -30.65 -18.61
N LEU A 298 -12.65 -31.54 -18.27
CA LEU A 298 -11.27 -31.52 -18.79
C LEU A 298 -11.20 -31.57 -20.32
N GLU A 299 -12.02 -32.42 -20.96
CA GLU A 299 -12.04 -32.50 -22.43
C GLU A 299 -12.58 -31.23 -23.08
N LYS A 300 -13.60 -30.59 -22.46
CA LYS A 300 -14.15 -29.31 -22.94
C LYS A 300 -13.10 -28.20 -22.83
N PHE A 301 -12.42 -28.12 -21.69
CA PHE A 301 -11.35 -27.15 -21.46
C PHE A 301 -10.20 -27.33 -22.46
N ASN A 302 -9.79 -28.57 -22.74
CA ASN A 302 -8.76 -28.88 -23.74
C ASN A 302 -9.17 -28.51 -25.18
N ARG A 303 -10.48 -28.50 -25.49
CA ARG A 303 -11.00 -27.98 -26.77
C ARG A 303 -11.13 -26.46 -26.82
N GLY A 304 -10.82 -25.76 -25.72
CA GLY A 304 -10.96 -24.30 -25.59
C GLY A 304 -12.38 -23.84 -25.27
N GLU A 305 -13.28 -24.74 -24.88
CA GLU A 305 -14.61 -24.36 -24.41
C GLU A 305 -14.54 -23.79 -22.98
N LEU A 306 -15.40 -22.81 -22.67
CA LEU A 306 -15.50 -22.24 -21.34
C LEU A 306 -16.16 -23.22 -20.36
N VAL A 307 -15.47 -23.48 -19.25
CA VAL A 307 -15.91 -24.40 -18.19
C VAL A 307 -16.16 -23.64 -16.88
N GLU A 308 -16.83 -24.26 -15.92
CA GLU A 308 -16.96 -23.67 -14.58
C GLU A 308 -15.85 -24.20 -13.67
N PRO A 309 -15.26 -23.36 -12.81
CA PRO A 309 -14.27 -23.84 -11.85
C PRO A 309 -14.92 -24.78 -10.81
N LYS A 310 -14.11 -25.69 -10.24
CA LYS A 310 -14.51 -26.54 -9.11
C LYS A 310 -15.05 -25.71 -7.94
N LYS A 311 -14.43 -24.57 -7.65
CA LYS A 311 -14.86 -23.60 -6.65
C LYS A 311 -14.81 -22.18 -7.26
N PRO A 312 -15.95 -21.51 -7.46
CA PRO A 312 -15.96 -20.11 -7.88
C PRO A 312 -15.49 -19.18 -6.75
N ILE A 313 -15.03 -17.99 -7.12
CA ILE A 313 -14.71 -16.90 -6.20
C ILE A 313 -16.02 -16.17 -5.91
N ILE A 314 -16.44 -16.13 -4.65
CA ILE A 314 -17.72 -15.53 -4.24
C ILE A 314 -17.43 -14.34 -3.33
N TYR A 315 -17.97 -13.19 -3.70
CA TYR A 315 -17.97 -11.98 -2.88
C TYR A 315 -19.38 -11.66 -2.40
N TYR A 316 -19.52 -11.38 -1.11
CA TYR A 316 -20.75 -10.87 -0.52
C TYR A 316 -20.68 -9.36 -0.36
N VAL A 317 -21.78 -8.66 -0.68
CA VAL A 317 -21.88 -7.22 -0.40
C VAL A 317 -22.53 -7.02 0.96
N ASP A 318 -21.80 -6.40 1.89
CA ASP A 318 -22.24 -6.21 3.28
C ASP A 318 -23.66 -5.65 3.38
N ARG A 319 -24.48 -6.22 4.29
CA ARG A 319 -25.86 -5.79 4.57
C ARG A 319 -25.93 -4.30 4.93
N ALA A 320 -24.87 -3.74 5.51
CA ALA A 320 -24.77 -2.32 5.87
C ALA A 320 -24.57 -1.37 4.68
N THR A 321 -24.32 -1.90 3.48
CA THR A 321 -24.17 -1.10 2.26
C THR A 321 -25.49 -0.42 1.90
N PRO A 322 -25.52 0.91 1.65
CA PRO A 322 -26.71 1.59 1.16
C PRO A 322 -27.27 0.92 -0.10
N LYS A 323 -28.59 0.65 -0.11
CA LYS A 323 -29.23 -0.21 -1.10
C LYS A 323 -29.06 0.28 -2.54
N GLN A 324 -28.99 1.59 -2.74
CA GLN A 324 -28.76 2.19 -4.06
C GLN A 324 -27.37 1.89 -4.64
N TRP A 325 -26.37 1.58 -3.80
CA TRP A 325 -25.00 1.27 -4.24
C TRP A 325 -24.73 -0.21 -4.46
N VAL A 326 -25.54 -1.10 -3.85
CA VAL A 326 -25.35 -2.56 -3.93
C VAL A 326 -25.26 -3.06 -5.38
N PRO A 327 -26.14 -2.67 -6.33
CA PRO A 327 -26.07 -3.17 -7.70
C PRO A 327 -24.75 -2.81 -8.40
N PHE A 328 -24.23 -1.60 -8.16
CA PHE A 328 -22.99 -1.12 -8.77
C PHE A 328 -21.75 -1.82 -8.21
N ILE A 329 -21.74 -2.09 -6.90
CA ILE A 329 -20.65 -2.84 -6.26
C ILE A 329 -20.63 -4.28 -6.81
N LYS A 330 -21.79 -4.95 -6.87
CA LYS A 330 -21.93 -6.29 -7.45
C LYS A 330 -21.46 -6.34 -8.89
N GLN A 331 -21.89 -5.38 -9.71
CA GLN A 331 -21.44 -5.29 -11.10
C GLN A 331 -19.92 -5.12 -11.19
N GLY A 332 -19.31 -4.33 -10.32
CA GLY A 332 -17.85 -4.16 -10.34
C GLY A 332 -17.06 -5.43 -10.01
N ILE A 333 -17.61 -6.30 -9.15
CA ILE A 333 -17.08 -7.64 -8.91
C ILE A 333 -17.17 -8.50 -10.18
N GLU A 334 -18.34 -8.50 -10.82
CA GLU A 334 -18.62 -9.35 -11.98
C GLU A 334 -18.03 -8.83 -13.29
N ASP A 335 -17.60 -7.57 -13.36
CA ASP A 335 -16.87 -7.00 -14.51
C ASP A 335 -15.63 -7.84 -14.87
N TRP A 336 -15.03 -8.55 -13.89
CA TRP A 336 -13.88 -9.43 -14.09
C TRP A 336 -14.20 -10.76 -14.78
N GLN A 337 -15.49 -11.10 -14.95
CA GLN A 337 -15.89 -12.35 -15.59
C GLN A 337 -15.27 -12.51 -16.98
N VAL A 338 -15.18 -11.43 -17.76
CA VAL A 338 -14.58 -11.43 -19.11
C VAL A 338 -13.07 -11.71 -19.12
N ALA A 339 -12.37 -11.45 -18.01
CA ALA A 339 -10.95 -11.79 -17.88
C ALA A 339 -10.77 -13.27 -17.52
N PHE A 340 -11.64 -13.83 -16.68
CA PHE A 340 -11.66 -15.26 -16.40
C PHE A 340 -12.10 -16.10 -17.61
N GLU A 341 -12.94 -15.56 -18.48
CA GLU A 341 -13.28 -16.21 -19.75
C GLU A 341 -12.03 -16.38 -20.63
N ALA A 342 -11.12 -15.40 -20.65
CA ALA A 342 -9.82 -15.56 -21.33
C ALA A 342 -8.97 -16.68 -20.70
N ALA A 343 -9.06 -16.87 -19.38
CA ALA A 343 -8.44 -18.00 -18.67
C ALA A 343 -9.16 -19.35 -18.88
N GLY A 344 -10.27 -19.38 -19.63
CA GLY A 344 -11.07 -20.57 -19.93
C GLY A 344 -12.22 -20.86 -18.96
N PHE A 345 -12.55 -19.92 -18.07
CA PHE A 345 -13.61 -20.09 -17.07
C PHE A 345 -14.80 -19.13 -17.27
N LYS A 346 -16.02 -19.67 -17.21
CA LYS A 346 -17.26 -18.90 -17.00
C LYS A 346 -17.74 -19.04 -15.55
N ASN A 347 -18.53 -18.09 -15.07
CA ASN A 347 -19.04 -18.07 -13.69
C ASN A 347 -17.93 -18.24 -12.63
N ALA A 348 -16.77 -17.63 -12.90
CA ALA A 348 -15.57 -17.80 -12.08
C ALA A 348 -15.58 -16.88 -10.86
N ILE A 349 -16.22 -15.72 -11.00
CA ILE A 349 -16.35 -14.70 -9.95
C ILE A 349 -17.79 -14.24 -9.88
N ILE A 350 -18.38 -14.25 -8.68
CA ILE A 350 -19.82 -14.07 -8.47
C ILE A 350 -20.04 -13.11 -7.30
N ALA A 351 -20.97 -12.17 -7.46
CA ALA A 351 -21.38 -11.28 -6.39
C ALA A 351 -22.73 -11.72 -5.79
N MET A 352 -22.79 -11.83 -4.46
CA MET A 352 -23.97 -12.30 -3.73
C MET A 352 -24.43 -11.31 -2.67
N ASP A 353 -25.73 -11.37 -2.34
CA ASP A 353 -26.17 -10.81 -1.06
C ASP A 353 -25.82 -11.81 0.04
N PRO A 354 -25.39 -11.35 1.22
CA PRO A 354 -25.27 -12.23 2.37
C PRO A 354 -26.65 -12.82 2.68
N PRO A 355 -26.72 -14.09 3.17
CA PRO A 355 -27.95 -14.65 3.70
C PRO A 355 -28.62 -13.68 4.66
N THR A 356 -29.92 -13.77 4.89
CA THR A 356 -30.60 -13.07 5.98
C THR A 356 -30.30 -13.75 7.32
N PRO A 357 -30.44 -13.07 8.48
CA PRO A 357 -30.36 -13.72 9.79
C PRO A 357 -31.29 -14.93 9.94
N GLU A 358 -32.41 -14.94 9.21
CA GLU A 358 -33.38 -16.04 9.19
C GLU A 358 -32.90 -17.23 8.34
N GLU A 359 -32.19 -16.97 7.24
CA GLU A 359 -31.62 -18.00 6.36
C GLU A 359 -30.37 -18.65 6.96
N ASP A 360 -29.49 -17.85 7.55
CA ASP A 360 -28.28 -18.30 8.23
C ASP A 360 -27.94 -17.35 9.39
N PRO A 361 -28.34 -17.68 10.64
CA PRO A 361 -28.05 -16.86 11.81
C PRO A 361 -26.56 -16.86 12.19
N GLU A 362 -25.81 -17.86 11.73
CA GLU A 362 -24.37 -18.00 11.99
C GLU A 362 -23.51 -17.31 10.91
N TRP A 363 -24.13 -16.84 9.82
CA TRP A 363 -23.41 -16.09 8.80
C TRP A 363 -22.78 -14.84 9.40
N SER A 364 -21.48 -14.70 9.19
CA SER A 364 -20.69 -13.60 9.68
C SER A 364 -19.68 -13.20 8.62
N PRO A 365 -19.45 -11.90 8.40
CA PRO A 365 -18.37 -11.47 7.52
C PRO A 365 -16.99 -11.85 8.09
N GLU A 366 -16.88 -12.30 9.34
CA GLU A 366 -15.61 -12.76 9.93
C GLU A 366 -15.33 -14.25 9.72
N ASP A 367 -16.26 -15.00 9.12
CA ASP A 367 -16.00 -16.39 8.74
C ASP A 367 -15.17 -16.41 7.45
N VAL A 368 -14.00 -17.04 7.49
CA VAL A 368 -13.02 -17.06 6.38
C VAL A 368 -13.58 -17.72 5.11
N ARG A 369 -14.68 -18.45 5.21
CA ARG A 369 -15.38 -19.03 4.06
C ARG A 369 -16.02 -17.98 3.16
N TYR A 370 -16.21 -16.75 3.64
CA TYR A 370 -16.90 -15.68 2.92
C TYR A 370 -15.97 -14.48 2.72
N SER A 371 -15.74 -14.10 1.47
CA SER A 371 -15.07 -12.84 1.13
C SER A 371 -16.11 -11.73 0.99
N VAL A 372 -15.84 -10.55 1.55
CA VAL A 372 -16.88 -9.52 1.74
C VAL A 372 -16.39 -8.13 1.32
N VAL A 373 -17.26 -7.39 0.62
CA VAL A 373 -17.13 -5.93 0.49
C VAL A 373 -17.77 -5.28 1.70
N ARG A 374 -16.94 -4.85 2.66
CA ARG A 374 -17.37 -4.30 3.95
C ARG A 374 -17.60 -2.80 3.88
N TYR A 375 -18.78 -2.33 4.29
CA TYR A 375 -19.12 -0.91 4.25
C TYR A 375 -18.77 -0.23 5.58
N LEU A 376 -17.81 0.69 5.56
CA LEU A 376 -17.25 1.36 6.74
C LEU A 376 -17.76 2.80 6.85
N ALA A 377 -18.42 3.12 7.96
CA ALA A 377 -18.80 4.49 8.32
C ALA A 377 -17.56 5.30 8.73
N SER A 378 -16.82 5.83 7.75
CA SER A 378 -15.55 6.52 7.96
C SER A 378 -15.39 7.72 7.03
N PRO A 379 -14.82 8.85 7.52
CA PRO A 379 -14.57 10.05 6.71
C PRO A 379 -13.35 9.91 5.78
N ILE A 380 -12.64 8.78 5.80
CA ILE A 380 -11.47 8.56 4.93
C ILE A 380 -11.95 8.40 3.47
N PRO A 381 -11.46 9.22 2.54
CA PRO A 381 -11.91 9.19 1.15
C PRO A 381 -11.10 8.16 0.33
N ASN A 382 -11.28 6.87 0.60
CA ASN A 382 -10.53 5.80 -0.06
C ASN A 382 -11.30 4.46 -0.09
N ALA A 383 -10.75 3.46 -0.78
CA ALA A 383 -11.06 2.03 -0.63
C ALA A 383 -9.75 1.22 -0.59
N ASN A 384 -9.79 -0.03 -0.15
CA ASN A 384 -8.67 -0.97 -0.35
C ASN A 384 -9.16 -2.42 -0.36
N GLY A 385 -8.63 -3.24 -1.27
CA GLY A 385 -8.86 -4.68 -1.38
C GLY A 385 -7.66 -5.54 -0.96
N PRO A 386 -7.40 -5.72 0.35
CA PRO A 386 -6.36 -6.61 0.84
C PRO A 386 -6.80 -8.08 0.77
N HIS A 387 -5.86 -8.97 0.48
CA HIS A 387 -6.07 -10.41 0.58
C HIS A 387 -5.21 -11.07 1.66
N VAL A 388 -5.64 -12.26 2.08
CA VAL A 388 -4.89 -13.17 2.94
C VAL A 388 -4.55 -14.42 2.14
N SER A 389 -3.26 -14.76 2.05
CA SER A 389 -2.81 -15.97 1.34
C SER A 389 -1.91 -16.88 2.17
N ASP A 390 -1.99 -18.17 1.86
CA ASP A 390 -1.13 -19.23 2.39
C ASP A 390 0.33 -18.98 1.97
N PRO A 391 1.25 -18.79 2.92
CA PRO A 391 2.65 -18.49 2.61
C PRO A 391 3.40 -19.67 1.97
N ARG A 392 2.83 -20.87 1.95
CA ARG A 392 3.43 -22.06 1.35
C ARG A 392 3.15 -22.19 -0.14
N SER A 393 2.05 -21.61 -0.64
CA SER A 393 1.59 -21.80 -2.02
C SER A 393 1.25 -20.51 -2.76
N GLY A 394 0.95 -19.44 -2.01
CA GLY A 394 0.33 -18.22 -2.54
C GLY A 394 -1.18 -18.34 -2.73
N GLU A 395 -1.82 -19.41 -2.24
CA GLU A 395 -3.27 -19.55 -2.32
C GLU A 395 -3.96 -18.44 -1.51
N ILE A 396 -4.75 -17.60 -2.18
CA ILE A 396 -5.64 -16.64 -1.52
C ILE A 396 -6.75 -17.42 -0.84
N LEU A 397 -6.84 -17.25 0.48
CA LEU A 397 -7.79 -17.94 1.35
C LEU A 397 -9.10 -17.16 1.48
N GLU A 398 -8.99 -15.83 1.57
CA GLU A 398 -10.10 -14.90 1.79
C GLU A 398 -9.66 -13.47 1.41
N SER A 399 -10.62 -12.62 1.06
CA SER A 399 -10.41 -11.19 0.85
C SER A 399 -11.56 -10.30 1.34
N ASP A 400 -11.20 -9.29 2.13
CA ASP A 400 -12.11 -8.33 2.76
C ASP A 400 -11.88 -6.92 2.16
N ILE A 401 -12.69 -6.52 1.17
CA ILE A 401 -12.59 -5.18 0.57
C ILE A 401 -13.16 -4.16 1.56
N ASN A 402 -12.33 -3.22 1.99
CA ASN A 402 -12.72 -2.14 2.88
C ASN A 402 -13.27 -0.96 2.07
N TRP A 403 -14.59 -0.78 2.11
CA TRP A 403 -15.30 0.28 1.42
C TRP A 403 -15.64 1.43 2.37
N TYR A 404 -14.94 2.56 2.26
CA TYR A 404 -15.18 3.70 3.15
C TYR A 404 -16.30 4.57 2.58
N HIS A 405 -17.24 4.97 3.43
CA HIS A 405 -18.35 5.84 3.04
C HIS A 405 -17.88 7.07 2.25
N ASN A 406 -16.81 7.73 2.70
CA ASN A 406 -16.36 8.98 2.09
C ASN A 406 -15.56 8.83 0.78
N VAL A 407 -15.41 7.61 0.23
CA VAL A 407 -14.83 7.40 -1.12
C VAL A 407 -15.56 8.23 -2.18
N MET A 408 -16.85 8.49 -1.98
CA MET A 408 -17.69 9.29 -2.88
C MET A 408 -17.18 10.74 -3.01
N SER A 409 -16.64 11.35 -1.97
CA SER A 409 -16.07 12.71 -2.07
C SER A 409 -14.79 12.74 -2.92
N LEU A 410 -13.97 11.67 -2.86
CA LEU A 410 -12.84 11.52 -3.77
C LEU A 410 -13.36 11.45 -5.21
N LEU A 411 -14.28 10.54 -5.47
CA LEU A 411 -14.84 10.30 -6.81
C LEU A 411 -15.50 11.54 -7.38
N ARG A 412 -16.32 12.25 -6.58
CA ARG A 412 -16.93 13.52 -6.95
C ARG A 412 -15.89 14.53 -7.42
N ASN A 413 -14.91 14.82 -6.57
CA ASN A 413 -13.94 15.87 -6.80
C ASN A 413 -13.07 15.58 -8.03
N TRP A 414 -12.63 14.33 -8.20
CA TRP A 414 -11.82 13.92 -9.34
C TRP A 414 -12.62 13.89 -10.64
N TYR A 415 -13.82 13.33 -10.62
CA TYR A 415 -14.67 13.27 -11.81
C TYR A 415 -15.10 14.67 -12.26
N PHE A 416 -15.41 15.57 -11.32
CA PHE A 416 -15.66 16.98 -11.60
C PHE A 416 -14.44 17.62 -12.28
N VAL A 417 -13.27 17.61 -11.63
CA VAL A 417 -12.11 18.38 -12.11
C VAL A 417 -11.55 17.84 -13.43
N GLN A 418 -11.74 16.56 -13.72
CA GLN A 418 -11.24 15.92 -14.93
C GLN A 418 -12.25 15.91 -16.09
N THR A 419 -13.57 15.92 -15.83
CA THR A 419 -14.57 15.70 -16.88
C THR A 419 -15.62 16.81 -17.02
N ALA A 420 -15.80 17.71 -16.04
CA ALA A 420 -16.88 18.71 -16.05
C ALA A 420 -16.84 19.65 -17.27
N ALA A 421 -15.67 19.86 -17.87
CA ALA A 421 -15.53 20.66 -19.10
C ALA A 421 -16.33 20.09 -20.29
N ILE A 422 -16.61 18.79 -20.29
CA ILE A 422 -17.27 18.07 -21.39
C ILE A 422 -18.52 17.30 -20.95
N ASN A 423 -18.68 17.08 -19.64
CA ASN A 423 -19.73 16.26 -19.05
C ASN A 423 -20.63 17.11 -18.14
N PRO A 424 -21.84 17.51 -18.61
CA PRO A 424 -22.81 18.25 -17.79
C PRO A 424 -23.23 17.52 -16.52
N GLU A 425 -23.24 16.19 -16.51
CA GLU A 425 -23.61 15.39 -15.33
C GLU A 425 -22.55 15.44 -14.21
N ALA A 426 -21.37 15.99 -14.49
CA ALA A 426 -20.30 16.23 -13.53
C ALA A 426 -20.21 17.70 -13.06
N GLN A 427 -21.12 18.58 -13.48
CA GLN A 427 -21.10 20.02 -13.18
C GLN A 427 -21.89 20.35 -11.90
N GLY A 428 -21.55 19.69 -10.79
CA GLY A 428 -22.24 19.90 -9.51
C GLY A 428 -21.49 19.32 -8.32
N VAL A 429 -21.90 19.74 -7.13
CA VAL A 429 -21.33 19.31 -5.84
C VAL A 429 -22.03 18.08 -5.24
N ALA A 430 -23.10 17.62 -5.87
CA ALA A 430 -23.74 16.34 -5.64
C ALA A 430 -24.14 15.75 -7.00
N PHE A 431 -23.80 14.48 -7.24
CA PHE A 431 -24.15 13.79 -8.47
C PHE A 431 -25.44 12.99 -8.30
N LYS A 432 -26.11 12.71 -9.42
CA LYS A 432 -27.19 11.71 -9.44
C LYS A 432 -26.65 10.34 -9.08
N ASP A 433 -27.51 9.49 -8.54
CA ASP A 433 -27.15 8.15 -8.09
C ASP A 433 -26.60 7.28 -9.23
N GLU A 434 -27.07 7.45 -10.47
CA GLU A 434 -26.56 6.68 -11.61
C GLU A 434 -25.11 7.05 -11.94
N VAL A 435 -24.76 8.33 -11.81
CA VAL A 435 -23.40 8.84 -12.05
C VAL A 435 -22.49 8.35 -10.94
N MET A 436 -22.85 8.60 -9.67
CA MET A 436 -22.05 8.15 -8.54
C MET A 436 -21.93 6.62 -8.50
N GLY A 437 -23.02 5.91 -8.80
CA GLY A 437 -23.08 4.46 -8.92
C GLY A 437 -22.08 3.93 -9.95
N ARG A 438 -21.97 4.55 -11.13
CA ARG A 438 -20.97 4.15 -12.13
C ARG A 438 -19.52 4.37 -11.64
N LEU A 439 -19.26 5.44 -10.87
CA LEU A 439 -17.95 5.68 -10.25
C LEU A 439 -17.64 4.66 -9.14
N ILE A 440 -18.66 4.27 -8.37
CA ILE A 440 -18.59 3.21 -7.36
C ILE A 440 -18.28 1.86 -8.02
N GLN A 441 -18.94 1.53 -9.14
CA GLN A 441 -18.64 0.32 -9.90
C GLN A 441 -17.16 0.30 -10.31
N PHE A 442 -16.64 1.39 -10.90
CA PHE A 442 -15.23 1.48 -11.29
C PHE A 442 -14.25 1.19 -10.15
N VAL A 443 -14.48 1.81 -8.98
CA VAL A 443 -13.62 1.54 -7.80
C VAL A 443 -13.79 0.11 -7.32
N SER A 444 -15.02 -0.43 -7.29
CA SER A 444 -15.26 -1.83 -6.94
C SER A 444 -14.46 -2.79 -7.83
N SER A 445 -14.52 -2.60 -9.15
CA SER A 445 -13.75 -3.39 -10.11
C SER A 445 -12.24 -3.25 -9.88
N HIS A 446 -11.74 -2.05 -9.61
CA HIS A 446 -10.32 -1.82 -9.30
C HIS A 446 -9.88 -2.56 -8.03
N GLU A 447 -10.63 -2.44 -6.94
CA GLU A 447 -10.29 -3.12 -5.69
C GLU A 447 -10.35 -4.64 -5.83
N VAL A 448 -11.32 -5.17 -6.59
CA VAL A 448 -11.41 -6.60 -6.90
C VAL A 448 -10.15 -7.07 -7.64
N GLY A 449 -9.59 -6.29 -8.56
CA GLY A 449 -8.33 -6.65 -9.22
C GLY A 449 -7.18 -6.92 -8.24
N HIS A 450 -7.07 -6.13 -7.17
CA HIS A 450 -6.11 -6.39 -6.09
C HIS A 450 -6.36 -7.73 -5.39
N THR A 451 -7.63 -8.03 -5.10
CA THR A 451 -8.02 -9.30 -4.49
C THR A 451 -7.79 -10.52 -5.37
N LEU A 452 -7.62 -10.32 -6.69
CA LEU A 452 -7.28 -11.38 -7.64
C LEU A 452 -5.76 -11.60 -7.77
N GLY A 453 -4.94 -10.80 -7.07
CA GLY A 453 -3.49 -10.90 -7.10
C GLY A 453 -2.81 -9.85 -7.97
N LEU A 454 -3.53 -8.87 -8.53
CA LEU A 454 -2.95 -7.87 -9.43
C LEU A 454 -2.49 -6.61 -8.66
N PRO A 455 -1.22 -6.19 -8.80
CA PRO A 455 -0.77 -4.88 -8.34
C PRO A 455 -1.24 -3.78 -9.31
N HIS A 456 -1.00 -2.52 -8.94
CA HIS A 456 -1.17 -1.43 -9.90
C HIS A 456 -0.26 -1.60 -11.12
N ASN A 457 -0.80 -1.39 -12.32
CA ASN A 457 -0.02 -1.26 -13.56
C ASN A 457 0.02 0.21 -14.00
N MET A 458 0.91 0.99 -13.39
CA MET A 458 1.04 2.42 -13.69
C MET A 458 1.62 2.69 -15.09
N GLY A 459 2.12 1.67 -15.78
CA GLY A 459 2.66 1.78 -17.13
C GLY A 459 1.66 1.49 -18.25
N SER A 460 0.39 1.30 -17.94
CA SER A 460 -0.61 0.83 -18.90
C SER A 460 -1.08 1.96 -19.81
N SER A 461 -1.38 3.13 -19.24
CA SER A 461 -1.97 4.29 -19.93
C SER A 461 -1.10 4.77 -21.09
N ALA A 462 0.22 4.66 -20.94
CA ALA A 462 1.22 5.05 -21.94
C ALA A 462 1.15 4.24 -23.25
N ALA A 463 0.41 3.13 -23.27
CA ALA A 463 0.21 2.33 -24.49
C ALA A 463 -0.74 2.99 -25.50
N TYR A 464 -1.59 3.93 -25.06
CA TYR A 464 -2.54 4.59 -25.93
C TYR A 464 -2.02 5.94 -26.43
N PRO A 465 -2.03 6.20 -27.75
CA PRO A 465 -1.78 7.53 -28.26
C PRO A 465 -2.78 8.53 -27.70
N VAL A 466 -2.31 9.70 -27.25
CA VAL A 466 -3.18 10.73 -26.63
C VAL A 466 -4.37 11.11 -27.52
N ASP A 467 -4.20 11.17 -28.85
CA ASP A 467 -5.32 11.52 -29.75
C ASP A 467 -6.38 10.41 -29.85
N SER A 468 -5.99 9.14 -29.69
CA SER A 468 -6.94 8.02 -29.74
C SER A 468 -7.95 8.10 -28.60
N LEU A 469 -7.56 8.66 -27.46
CA LEU A 469 -8.43 8.88 -26.30
C LEU A 469 -9.52 9.92 -26.53
N ARG A 470 -9.44 10.69 -27.63
CA ARG A 470 -10.46 11.64 -28.08
C ARG A 470 -11.44 11.01 -29.08
N SER A 471 -11.23 9.76 -29.48
CA SER A 471 -12.08 9.05 -30.42
C SER A 471 -13.11 8.18 -29.70
N ALA A 472 -14.39 8.40 -29.98
CA ALA A 472 -15.48 7.62 -29.41
C ALA A 472 -15.42 6.14 -29.82
N SER A 473 -15.08 5.84 -31.08
CA SER A 473 -14.97 4.46 -31.55
C SER A 473 -13.80 3.73 -30.90
N PHE A 474 -12.68 4.43 -30.65
CA PHE A 474 -11.54 3.86 -29.97
C PHE A 474 -11.85 3.59 -28.49
N THR A 475 -12.31 4.61 -27.77
CA THR A 475 -12.58 4.53 -26.32
C THR A 475 -13.75 3.61 -25.99
N SER A 476 -14.74 3.45 -26.87
CA SER A 476 -15.80 2.45 -26.71
C SER A 476 -15.27 1.01 -26.76
N LYS A 477 -14.22 0.76 -27.56
CA LYS A 477 -13.61 -0.56 -27.68
C LYS A 477 -12.57 -0.85 -26.59
N TYR A 478 -11.77 0.15 -26.25
CA TYR A 478 -10.55 -0.04 -25.45
C TYR A 478 -10.58 0.65 -24.08
N GLY A 479 -11.61 1.45 -23.78
CA GLY A 479 -11.59 2.31 -22.59
C GLY A 479 -10.50 3.37 -22.69
N THR A 480 -9.97 3.79 -21.54
CA THR A 480 -8.94 4.84 -21.43
C THR A 480 -7.54 4.32 -21.08
N ALA A 481 -7.41 3.04 -20.69
CA ALA A 481 -6.15 2.34 -20.49
C ALA A 481 -6.31 0.83 -20.75
N PRO A 482 -5.25 0.11 -21.15
CA PRO A 482 -5.28 -1.35 -21.30
C PRO A 482 -5.54 -2.12 -20.00
N SER A 483 -5.34 -1.51 -18.84
CA SER A 483 -5.59 -2.10 -17.52
C SER A 483 -6.40 -1.15 -16.65
N ILE A 484 -7.44 -1.67 -16.00
CA ILE A 484 -8.15 -0.97 -14.93
C ILE A 484 -7.27 -0.77 -13.69
N MET A 485 -6.19 -1.55 -13.56
CA MET A 485 -5.23 -1.46 -12.45
C MET A 485 -4.26 -0.27 -12.61
N ASP A 486 -4.36 0.48 -13.70
CA ASP A 486 -3.74 1.79 -13.81
C ASP A 486 -4.57 2.85 -13.07
N TYR A 487 -3.89 3.88 -12.55
CA TYR A 487 -4.54 5.08 -12.05
C TYR A 487 -4.94 6.06 -13.16
N ALA A 488 -5.20 5.59 -14.38
CA ALA A 488 -5.76 6.36 -15.49
C ALA A 488 -7.28 6.62 -15.33
N ARG A 489 -7.68 7.14 -14.15
CA ARG A 489 -9.07 7.10 -13.65
C ARG A 489 -10.08 7.72 -14.61
N PHE A 490 -9.87 8.98 -15.01
CA PHE A 490 -10.78 9.67 -15.92
C PHE A 490 -10.11 10.32 -17.13
N ASN A 491 -10.82 10.33 -18.25
CA ASN A 491 -10.35 10.86 -19.53
C ASN A 491 -10.29 12.40 -19.56
N TYR A 492 -9.31 12.98 -18.86
CA TYR A 492 -9.10 14.44 -18.83
C TYR A 492 -8.59 15.03 -20.14
N VAL A 493 -8.28 14.19 -21.13
CA VAL A 493 -7.80 14.58 -22.47
C VAL A 493 -8.96 14.97 -23.38
N ALA A 494 -10.13 14.33 -23.22
CA ALA A 494 -11.31 14.62 -24.01
C ALA A 494 -11.72 16.10 -23.95
N GLN A 495 -12.12 16.65 -25.09
CA GLN A 495 -12.49 18.05 -25.30
C GLN A 495 -13.99 18.17 -25.63
N PRO A 496 -14.61 19.36 -25.52
CA PRO A 496 -16.05 19.52 -25.71
C PRO A 496 -16.59 19.02 -27.05
N GLU A 497 -15.76 19.03 -28.10
CA GLU A 497 -16.08 18.50 -29.43
C GLU A 497 -16.09 16.96 -29.51
N ASP A 498 -15.47 16.26 -28.57
CA ASP A 498 -15.29 14.80 -28.59
C ASP A 498 -16.51 14.07 -28.01
N LYS A 499 -17.63 14.08 -28.74
CA LYS A 499 -18.89 13.48 -28.26
C LYS A 499 -18.82 11.95 -28.20
N GLY A 500 -19.32 11.38 -27.10
CA GLY A 500 -19.49 9.93 -26.95
C GLY A 500 -18.22 9.15 -26.57
N VAL A 501 -17.14 9.84 -26.18
CA VAL A 501 -15.93 9.18 -25.67
C VAL A 501 -16.17 8.54 -24.30
N ALA A 502 -15.55 7.39 -24.06
CA ALA A 502 -15.53 6.82 -22.72
C ALA A 502 -14.69 7.70 -21.78
N LEU A 503 -15.16 7.86 -20.55
CA LEU A 503 -14.53 8.71 -19.55
C LEU A 503 -13.71 7.93 -18.52
N MET A 504 -13.68 6.60 -18.56
CA MET A 504 -13.02 5.75 -17.56
C MET A 504 -12.50 4.47 -18.23
N PRO A 505 -11.55 3.73 -17.61
CA PRO A 505 -11.13 2.43 -18.10
C PRO A 505 -12.15 1.34 -17.73
N ASN A 506 -12.08 0.23 -18.45
CA ASN A 506 -12.82 -1.01 -18.17
C ASN A 506 -11.81 -2.14 -17.94
N ILE A 507 -12.27 -3.38 -17.71
CA ILE A 507 -11.41 -4.57 -17.77
C ILE A 507 -10.84 -4.70 -19.19
N GLY A 508 -9.57 -4.33 -19.33
CA GLY A 508 -8.93 -4.07 -20.60
C GLY A 508 -8.12 -5.25 -21.13
N VAL A 509 -7.32 -4.98 -22.16
CA VAL A 509 -6.48 -5.98 -22.84
C VAL A 509 -5.45 -6.59 -21.88
N TYR A 510 -4.79 -5.75 -21.08
CA TYR A 510 -3.77 -6.19 -20.13
C TYR A 510 -4.39 -7.00 -18.99
N ASP A 511 -5.55 -6.60 -18.48
CA ASP A 511 -6.22 -7.30 -17.38
C ASP A 511 -6.58 -8.74 -17.77
N LYS A 512 -7.14 -8.91 -18.99
CA LYS A 512 -7.47 -10.23 -19.55
C LYS A 512 -6.23 -11.08 -19.73
N TYR A 513 -5.16 -10.50 -20.27
CA TYR A 513 -3.87 -11.16 -20.44
C TYR A 513 -3.26 -11.60 -19.10
N ALA A 514 -3.23 -10.71 -18.11
CA ALA A 514 -2.67 -11.02 -16.80
C ALA A 514 -3.47 -12.14 -16.13
N ILE A 515 -4.81 -12.04 -16.10
CA ILE A 515 -5.67 -13.08 -15.53
C ILE A 515 -5.50 -14.41 -16.26
N GLU A 516 -5.43 -14.43 -17.59
CA GLU A 516 -5.13 -15.64 -18.35
C GLU A 516 -3.76 -16.23 -17.94
N TRP A 517 -2.72 -15.40 -17.92
CA TRP A 517 -1.37 -15.82 -17.54
C TRP A 517 -1.28 -16.35 -16.10
N GLY A 518 -2.04 -15.79 -15.16
CA GLY A 518 -2.02 -16.20 -13.75
C GLY A 518 -2.98 -17.34 -13.39
N TYR A 519 -4.13 -17.44 -14.06
CA TYR A 519 -5.22 -18.35 -13.68
C TYR A 519 -5.47 -19.49 -14.66
N ARG A 520 -5.06 -19.39 -15.94
CA ARG A 520 -5.29 -20.48 -16.91
C ARG A 520 -4.56 -21.75 -16.45
N PRO A 521 -5.28 -22.86 -16.18
CA PRO A 521 -4.65 -24.12 -15.81
C PRO A 521 -3.78 -24.66 -16.94
N ILE A 522 -2.54 -25.06 -16.61
CA ILE A 522 -1.68 -25.84 -17.50
C ILE A 522 -1.69 -27.27 -16.96
N LEU A 523 -2.44 -28.13 -17.66
CA LEU A 523 -2.65 -29.52 -17.27
C LEU A 523 -1.36 -30.34 -17.47
N ASP A 524 -1.20 -31.43 -16.70
CA ASP A 524 -0.10 -32.39 -16.81
C ASP A 524 1.32 -31.79 -16.67
N LYS A 525 1.45 -30.64 -16.00
CA LYS A 525 2.74 -29.98 -15.69
C LYS A 525 2.88 -29.71 -14.19
N SER A 526 4.08 -29.98 -13.67
CA SER A 526 4.52 -29.46 -12.37
C SER A 526 4.67 -27.94 -12.41
N ALA A 527 4.76 -27.30 -11.24
CA ALA A 527 4.93 -25.85 -11.15
C ALA A 527 6.17 -25.35 -11.93
N GLU A 528 7.28 -26.10 -11.87
CA GLU A 528 8.52 -25.78 -12.56
C GLU A 528 8.39 -25.97 -14.07
N ALA A 529 7.67 -27.01 -14.49
CA ALA A 529 7.46 -27.35 -15.88
C ALA A 529 6.48 -26.40 -16.60
N GLU A 530 5.72 -25.56 -15.88
CA GLU A 530 4.90 -24.50 -16.47
C GLU A 530 5.76 -23.35 -17.02
N LYS A 531 6.96 -23.12 -16.50
CA LYS A 531 7.75 -21.91 -16.80
C LYS A 531 8.01 -21.66 -18.30
N PRO A 532 8.41 -22.65 -19.12
CA PRO A 532 8.60 -22.42 -20.56
C PRO A 532 7.31 -22.07 -21.30
N VAL A 533 6.16 -22.62 -20.86
CA VAL A 533 4.85 -22.31 -21.44
C VAL A 533 4.47 -20.87 -21.09
N LEU A 534 4.59 -20.50 -19.82
CA LEU A 534 4.31 -19.15 -19.34
C LEU A 534 5.21 -18.09 -20.01
N ASP A 535 6.48 -18.41 -20.22
CA ASP A 535 7.40 -17.56 -20.96
C ASP A 535 6.95 -17.38 -22.42
N SER A 536 6.55 -18.46 -23.10
CA SER A 536 6.05 -18.39 -24.48
C SER A 536 4.82 -17.47 -24.63
N TRP A 537 3.94 -17.44 -23.63
CA TRP A 537 2.78 -16.53 -23.60
C TRP A 537 3.20 -15.07 -23.43
N ILE A 538 4.27 -14.79 -22.69
CA ILE A 538 4.86 -13.44 -22.59
C ILE A 538 5.50 -13.06 -23.94
N MET A 539 6.27 -13.97 -24.53
CA MET A 539 6.98 -13.73 -25.78
C MET A 539 6.05 -13.52 -26.98
N ALA A 540 4.83 -14.06 -26.95
CA ALA A 540 3.80 -13.80 -27.96
C ALA A 540 3.40 -12.31 -28.05
N HIS A 541 3.71 -11.52 -27.02
CA HIS A 541 3.41 -10.09 -26.92
C HIS A 541 4.67 -9.23 -26.75
N ASP A 542 5.85 -9.75 -27.10
CA ASP A 542 7.10 -9.01 -26.94
C ASP A 542 7.07 -7.68 -27.72
N GLY A 543 7.45 -6.60 -27.04
CA GLY A 543 7.46 -5.24 -27.59
C GLY A 543 6.09 -4.58 -27.78
N ASP A 544 4.98 -5.26 -27.52
CA ASP A 544 3.64 -4.66 -27.62
C ASP A 544 3.31 -3.88 -26.32
N PRO A 545 3.12 -2.55 -26.40
CA PRO A 545 2.85 -1.72 -25.22
C PRO A 545 1.52 -2.06 -24.53
N LEU A 546 0.56 -2.70 -25.22
CA LEU A 546 -0.72 -3.12 -24.60
C LEU A 546 -0.53 -4.18 -23.52
N TYR A 547 0.58 -4.91 -23.55
CA TYR A 547 0.91 -6.00 -22.64
C TYR A 547 2.04 -5.64 -21.66
N ARG A 548 2.39 -4.35 -21.59
CA ARG A 548 3.47 -3.86 -20.72
C ARG A 548 3.00 -3.73 -19.27
N PHE A 549 3.81 -4.28 -18.36
CA PHE A 549 3.74 -3.95 -16.94
C PHE A 549 4.68 -2.80 -16.58
N GLY A 550 4.16 -1.75 -15.95
CA GLY A 550 4.94 -0.69 -15.30
C GLY A 550 4.64 -0.63 -13.81
N SER A 551 5.66 -0.86 -12.99
CA SER A 551 5.52 -0.86 -11.53
C SER A 551 5.25 0.53 -10.97
N GLN A 552 4.39 0.61 -9.95
CA GLN A 552 4.21 1.84 -9.17
C GLN A 552 5.54 2.30 -8.55
N GLN A 553 5.80 3.62 -8.59
CA GLN A 553 7.04 4.21 -8.10
C GLN A 553 6.81 5.10 -6.88
N GLY A 554 7.63 4.93 -5.84
CA GLY A 554 7.72 5.79 -4.68
C GLY A 554 9.13 6.36 -4.50
N GLY A 555 9.25 7.57 -3.95
CA GLY A 555 10.52 8.30 -3.89
C GLY A 555 10.76 9.08 -5.18
N ASP A 556 11.86 8.80 -5.88
CA ASP A 556 12.10 9.36 -7.22
C ASP A 556 11.10 8.77 -8.22
N VAL A 557 10.61 9.56 -9.17
CA VAL A 557 9.96 9.03 -10.38
C VAL A 557 11.02 8.96 -11.46
N VAL A 558 11.37 7.74 -11.87
CA VAL A 558 12.44 7.47 -12.84
C VAL A 558 11.85 7.20 -14.22
N ASP A 559 10.86 6.31 -14.31
CA ASP A 559 10.15 6.05 -15.56
C ASP A 559 8.94 7.00 -15.70
N PRO A 560 8.97 7.95 -16.65
CA PRO A 560 7.87 8.89 -16.85
C PRO A 560 6.68 8.31 -17.62
N SER A 561 6.79 7.09 -18.15
CA SER A 561 5.66 6.32 -18.71
C SER A 561 4.98 5.42 -17.68
N SER A 562 5.37 5.51 -16.41
CA SER A 562 4.79 4.71 -15.33
C SER A 562 4.45 5.56 -14.10
N GLN A 563 3.50 6.49 -14.26
CA GLN A 563 3.15 7.47 -13.23
C GLN A 563 1.68 7.32 -12.80
N THR A 564 1.41 7.64 -11.54
CA THR A 564 0.01 7.68 -11.09
C THR A 564 -0.73 8.79 -11.82
N GLU A 565 -1.95 8.50 -12.30
CA GLU A 565 -2.89 9.51 -12.79
C GLU A 565 -2.48 10.18 -14.11
N ASP A 566 -1.51 9.60 -14.83
CA ASP A 566 -1.18 10.00 -16.20
C ASP A 566 -2.13 9.34 -17.22
N LEU A 567 -2.10 9.84 -18.45
CA LEU A 567 -2.95 9.34 -19.52
C LEU A 567 -2.26 9.50 -20.87
N GLY A 568 -2.12 8.37 -21.57
CA GLY A 568 -1.59 8.31 -22.93
C GLY A 568 -0.07 8.41 -23.04
N ASP A 569 0.43 8.22 -24.26
CA ASP A 569 1.85 8.12 -24.62
C ASP A 569 2.67 9.42 -24.51
N ASN A 570 2.02 10.56 -24.22
CA ASN A 570 2.68 11.86 -24.22
C ASN A 570 2.16 12.79 -23.12
N ALA A 571 2.91 12.87 -22.01
CA ALA A 571 2.56 13.67 -20.85
C ALA A 571 2.33 15.16 -21.16
N MET A 572 3.11 15.77 -22.07
CA MET A 572 2.94 17.17 -22.43
C MET A 572 1.63 17.39 -23.20
N LYS A 573 1.32 16.52 -24.15
CA LYS A 573 0.11 16.64 -24.97
C LYS A 573 -1.15 16.37 -24.13
N ALA A 574 -1.13 15.34 -23.30
CA ALA A 574 -2.24 15.04 -22.40
C ALA A 574 -2.47 16.18 -21.41
N SER A 575 -1.40 16.68 -20.78
CA SER A 575 -1.44 17.80 -19.85
C SER A 575 -1.96 19.08 -20.50
N MET A 576 -1.59 19.35 -21.76
CA MET A 576 -2.10 20.51 -22.51
C MET A 576 -3.63 20.44 -22.64
N TYR A 577 -4.20 19.29 -23.02
CA TYR A 577 -5.65 19.11 -23.11
C TYR A 577 -6.32 19.21 -21.73
N GLY A 578 -5.70 18.64 -20.70
CA GLY A 578 -6.14 18.78 -19.32
C GLY A 578 -6.20 20.24 -18.85
N ILE A 579 -5.16 21.04 -19.15
CA ILE A 579 -5.11 22.47 -18.83
C ILE A 579 -6.22 23.25 -19.56
N LYS A 580 -6.46 22.95 -20.84
CA LYS A 580 -7.58 23.57 -21.58
C LYS A 580 -8.92 23.29 -20.90
N ASN A 581 -9.11 22.11 -20.33
CA ASN A 581 -10.30 21.78 -19.56
C ASN A 581 -10.37 22.55 -18.24
N LEU A 582 -9.27 22.63 -17.50
CA LEU A 582 -9.22 23.44 -16.27
C LEU A 582 -9.54 24.93 -16.53
N GLN A 583 -9.05 25.49 -17.63
CA GLN A 583 -9.35 26.87 -18.07
C GLN A 583 -10.83 27.10 -18.33
N ARG A 584 -11.58 26.08 -18.75
CA ARG A 584 -13.05 26.16 -18.94
C ARG A 584 -13.80 26.00 -17.61
N ILE A 585 -13.25 25.22 -16.68
CA ILE A 585 -13.87 24.92 -15.39
C ILE A 585 -13.78 26.11 -14.42
N VAL A 586 -12.60 26.74 -14.28
CA VAL A 586 -12.37 27.85 -13.34
C VAL A 586 -13.45 28.93 -13.37
N PRO A 587 -13.81 29.55 -14.53
CA PRO A 587 -14.81 30.61 -14.57
C PRO A 587 -16.23 30.13 -14.23
N LYS A 588 -16.46 28.81 -14.20
CA LYS A 588 -17.74 28.18 -13.87
C LYS A 588 -17.83 27.67 -12.43
N LEU A 589 -16.73 27.68 -11.67
CA LEU A 589 -16.72 27.14 -10.32
C LEU A 589 -17.76 27.81 -9.40
N ILE A 590 -17.91 29.14 -9.46
CA ILE A 590 -18.91 29.86 -8.63
C ILE A 590 -20.33 29.39 -8.98
N GLU A 591 -20.63 29.18 -10.26
CA GLU A 591 -21.93 28.73 -10.74
C GLU A 591 -22.20 27.27 -10.35
N TRP A 592 -21.26 26.37 -10.62
CA TRP A 592 -21.43 24.92 -10.42
C TRP A 592 -21.31 24.46 -8.96
N THR A 593 -20.83 25.33 -8.06
CA THR A 593 -20.79 25.08 -6.61
C THR A 593 -21.86 25.82 -5.83
N ALA A 594 -22.73 26.57 -6.50
CA ALA A 594 -23.77 27.33 -5.83
C ALA A 594 -24.86 26.42 -5.26
N GLU A 595 -25.17 26.62 -3.98
CA GLU A 595 -26.33 26.04 -3.31
C GLU A 595 -26.95 27.07 -2.36
N ASP A 596 -28.27 27.23 -2.42
CA ASP A 596 -28.99 28.21 -1.60
C ASP A 596 -28.81 27.92 -0.10
N GLY A 597 -28.36 28.92 0.65
CA GLY A 597 -28.15 28.82 2.09
C GLY A 597 -26.81 28.22 2.54
N LYS A 598 -25.92 27.83 1.61
CA LYS A 598 -24.56 27.38 1.92
C LYS A 598 -23.50 28.48 1.80
N ASN A 599 -22.35 28.27 2.45
CA ASN A 599 -21.17 29.13 2.33
C ASN A 599 -20.30 28.71 1.12
N TYR A 600 -19.09 29.25 1.00
CA TYR A 600 -18.18 29.01 -0.13
C TYR A 600 -17.21 27.83 0.05
N ASP A 601 -17.46 26.92 1.00
CA ASP A 601 -16.53 25.82 1.31
C ASP A 601 -16.36 24.84 0.13
N ASP A 602 -17.43 24.55 -0.62
CA ASP A 602 -17.36 23.74 -1.84
C ASP A 602 -16.59 24.45 -2.98
N LEU A 603 -16.74 25.77 -3.09
CA LEU A 603 -15.98 26.60 -4.03
C LEU A 603 -14.47 26.55 -3.70
N GLU A 604 -14.11 26.73 -2.42
CA GLU A 604 -12.73 26.62 -1.95
C GLU A 604 -12.17 25.21 -2.24
N THR A 605 -12.96 24.19 -1.93
CA THR A 605 -12.59 22.78 -2.14
C THR A 605 -12.30 22.50 -3.62
N LEU A 606 -13.23 22.81 -4.53
CA LEU A 606 -13.06 22.50 -5.95
C LEU A 606 -12.01 23.39 -6.63
N TYR A 607 -11.85 24.65 -6.20
CA TYR A 607 -10.72 25.47 -6.64
C TYR A 607 -9.37 24.84 -6.21
N GLY A 608 -9.29 24.32 -4.98
CA GLY A 608 -8.13 23.55 -4.51
C GLY A 608 -7.87 22.27 -5.33
N GLN A 609 -8.93 21.60 -5.80
CA GLN A 609 -8.81 20.42 -6.67
C GLN A 609 -8.28 20.78 -8.06
N VAL A 610 -8.72 21.91 -8.65
CA VAL A 610 -8.15 22.42 -9.93
C VAL A 610 -6.64 22.61 -9.81
N LEU A 611 -6.18 23.24 -8.73
CA LEU A 611 -4.76 23.48 -8.51
C LEU A 611 -3.97 22.20 -8.25
N SER A 612 -4.57 21.26 -7.51
CA SER A 612 -3.98 19.95 -7.27
C SER A 612 -3.82 19.17 -8.59
N GLN A 613 -4.82 19.24 -9.47
CA GLN A 613 -4.80 18.61 -10.79
C GLN A 613 -3.80 19.29 -11.73
N PHE A 614 -3.74 20.62 -11.74
CA PHE A 614 -2.71 21.36 -12.48
C PHE A 614 -1.29 20.99 -12.02
N ASN A 615 -1.05 20.94 -10.70
CA ASN A 615 0.23 20.55 -10.13
C ASN A 615 0.62 19.11 -10.49
N ARG A 616 -0.35 18.20 -10.59
CA ARG A 616 -0.14 16.83 -11.05
C ARG A 616 0.35 16.77 -12.50
N TYR A 617 -0.26 17.53 -13.40
CA TYR A 617 0.21 17.67 -14.79
C TYR A 617 1.66 18.16 -14.86
N MET A 618 2.05 19.11 -14.00
CA MET A 618 3.44 19.59 -13.92
C MET A 618 4.40 18.50 -13.44
N GLY A 619 3.96 17.65 -12.51
CA GLY A 619 4.68 16.46 -12.08
C GLY A 619 4.92 15.50 -13.25
N HIS A 620 3.86 15.14 -13.98
CA HIS A 620 3.95 14.24 -15.13
C HIS A 620 4.96 14.72 -16.18
N VAL A 621 4.90 16.00 -16.52
CA VAL A 621 5.81 16.60 -17.51
C VAL A 621 7.24 16.70 -16.98
N SER A 622 7.45 17.20 -15.76
CA SER A 622 8.79 17.38 -15.20
C SER A 622 9.56 16.07 -15.01
N ASN A 623 8.87 14.94 -14.82
CA ASN A 623 9.48 13.61 -14.72
C ASN A 623 10.07 13.08 -16.04
N ASN A 624 9.73 13.68 -17.18
CA ASN A 624 10.39 13.37 -18.45
C ASN A 624 11.82 13.92 -18.52
N ILE A 625 12.14 15.00 -17.79
CA ILE A 625 13.50 15.56 -17.73
C ILE A 625 14.37 14.67 -16.84
N GLY A 626 15.44 14.11 -17.39
CA GLY A 626 16.28 13.12 -16.71
C GLY A 626 15.55 11.79 -16.44
N GLY A 627 14.44 11.51 -17.14
CA GLY A 627 13.70 10.26 -17.06
C GLY A 627 14.39 9.11 -17.80
N VAL A 628 14.05 7.88 -17.40
CA VAL A 628 14.55 6.62 -17.98
C VAL A 628 13.40 5.63 -18.05
N TYR A 629 13.04 5.18 -19.25
CA TYR A 629 12.05 4.11 -19.44
C TYR A 629 12.61 2.77 -18.93
N GLU A 630 11.82 2.04 -18.16
CA GLU A 630 12.12 0.71 -17.62
C GLU A 630 11.21 -0.34 -18.27
N ASN A 631 11.81 -1.25 -19.04
CA ASN A 631 11.12 -2.37 -19.69
C ASN A 631 11.75 -3.68 -19.22
N HIS A 632 11.00 -4.50 -18.50
CA HIS A 632 11.49 -5.81 -18.07
C HIS A 632 11.67 -6.74 -19.29
N LYS A 633 12.85 -7.35 -19.39
CA LYS A 633 13.25 -8.23 -20.49
C LYS A 633 14.08 -9.40 -19.96
N THR A 634 14.01 -10.54 -20.65
CA THR A 634 14.93 -11.68 -20.47
C THR A 634 15.99 -11.68 -21.56
N TYR A 635 16.96 -12.61 -21.46
CA TYR A 635 18.06 -12.73 -22.44
C TYR A 635 17.60 -13.01 -23.88
N GLU A 636 16.39 -13.50 -24.06
CA GLU A 636 15.80 -13.87 -25.34
C GLU A 636 15.16 -12.66 -26.05
N GLN A 637 14.94 -11.56 -25.34
CA GLN A 637 14.36 -10.32 -25.86
C GLN A 637 15.47 -9.30 -26.19
N GLU A 638 15.44 -8.74 -27.39
CA GLU A 638 16.43 -7.75 -27.82
C GLU A 638 16.24 -6.38 -27.15
N GLY A 639 17.33 -5.60 -27.04
CA GLY A 639 17.32 -4.21 -26.62
C GLY A 639 17.49 -3.99 -25.11
N ALA A 640 17.55 -2.71 -24.70
CA ALA A 640 17.86 -2.35 -23.32
C ALA A 640 16.64 -2.41 -22.40
N VAL A 641 16.88 -2.80 -21.14
CA VAL A 641 15.92 -2.67 -20.03
C VAL A 641 15.72 -1.20 -19.64
N TYR A 642 16.80 -0.41 -19.66
CA TYR A 642 16.79 1.00 -19.28
C TYR A 642 17.14 1.86 -20.49
N THR A 643 16.22 2.75 -20.88
CA THR A 643 16.42 3.66 -22.01
C THR A 643 16.19 5.11 -21.58
N PRO A 644 17.19 6.00 -21.66
CA PRO A 644 16.99 7.42 -21.39
C PRO A 644 15.90 8.02 -22.27
N VAL A 645 15.08 8.92 -21.72
CA VAL A 645 14.10 9.67 -22.51
C VAL A 645 14.82 10.45 -23.61
N ALA A 646 14.28 10.42 -24.83
CA ALA A 646 14.91 11.07 -25.97
C ALA A 646 15.09 12.58 -25.74
N LYS A 647 16.25 13.13 -26.14
CA LYS A 647 16.61 14.54 -25.96
C LYS A 647 15.54 15.52 -26.43
N GLY A 648 14.93 15.27 -27.59
CA GLY A 648 13.84 16.10 -28.12
C GLY A 648 12.65 16.17 -27.16
N HIS A 649 12.23 15.02 -26.64
CA HIS A 649 11.10 14.92 -25.72
C HIS A 649 11.37 15.65 -24.39
N GLN A 650 12.60 15.56 -23.85
CA GLN A 650 12.98 16.30 -22.65
C GLN A 650 12.97 17.82 -22.86
N ARG A 651 13.39 18.29 -24.05
CA ARG A 651 13.33 19.72 -24.40
C ARG A 651 11.89 20.20 -24.55
N ASP A 652 11.01 19.38 -25.10
CA ASP A 652 9.59 19.72 -25.22
C ASP A 652 8.91 19.78 -23.86
N ALA A 653 9.29 18.90 -22.91
CA ALA A 653 8.91 19.01 -21.52
C ALA A 653 9.36 20.35 -20.88
N MET A 654 10.63 20.75 -21.09
CA MET A 654 11.12 22.04 -20.60
C MET A 654 10.35 23.24 -21.18
N LYS A 655 10.09 23.26 -22.49
CA LYS A 655 9.30 24.31 -23.14
C LYS A 655 7.87 24.37 -22.61
N PHE A 656 7.25 23.21 -22.41
CA PHE A 656 5.91 23.11 -21.84
C PHE A 656 5.87 23.75 -20.44
N LEU A 657 6.81 23.39 -19.55
CA LEU A 657 6.88 23.95 -18.21
C LEU A 657 7.11 25.47 -18.23
N GLN A 658 7.92 25.97 -19.17
CA GLN A 658 8.11 27.41 -19.32
C GLN A 658 6.83 28.13 -19.70
N ARG A 659 6.07 27.59 -20.65
CA ARG A 659 4.84 28.20 -21.18
C ARG A 659 3.66 28.10 -20.22
N GLU A 660 3.44 26.92 -19.64
CA GLU A 660 2.21 26.64 -18.89
C GLU A 660 2.33 26.96 -17.39
N LEU A 661 3.55 26.96 -16.84
CA LEU A 661 3.78 27.09 -15.39
C LEU A 661 4.68 28.26 -15.01
N PHE A 662 5.88 28.33 -15.58
CA PHE A 662 6.84 29.34 -15.14
C PHE A 662 6.39 30.72 -15.61
N GLN A 663 5.93 30.86 -16.85
CA GLN A 663 5.08 32.00 -17.21
C GLN A 663 3.84 31.97 -16.31
N THR A 664 3.52 33.10 -15.68
CA THR A 664 2.45 33.19 -14.69
C THR A 664 1.14 32.71 -15.32
N PRO A 665 0.50 31.65 -14.78
CA PRO A 665 -0.75 31.12 -15.31
C PRO A 665 -1.93 32.00 -14.90
N GLU A 666 -2.14 33.10 -15.61
CA GLU A 666 -3.13 34.14 -15.28
C GLU A 666 -4.57 33.62 -15.22
N TRP A 667 -4.90 32.60 -16.02
CA TRP A 667 -6.23 31.99 -16.03
C TRP A 667 -6.64 31.37 -14.68
N MET A 668 -5.68 31.06 -13.80
CA MET A 668 -5.96 30.56 -12.45
C MET A 668 -6.22 31.68 -11.43
N LEU A 669 -6.03 32.95 -11.83
CA LEU A 669 -6.08 34.12 -10.98
C LEU A 669 -7.43 34.83 -11.10
N ASP A 670 -8.47 34.28 -10.48
CA ASP A 670 -9.80 34.87 -10.48
C ASP A 670 -10.11 35.59 -9.16
N GLN A 671 -10.13 36.93 -9.21
CA GLN A 671 -10.43 37.76 -8.03
C GLN A 671 -11.86 37.56 -7.51
N ASN A 672 -12.82 37.17 -8.35
CA ASN A 672 -14.18 36.89 -7.89
C ASN A 672 -14.22 35.63 -7.02
N ILE A 673 -13.38 34.64 -7.32
CA ILE A 673 -13.21 33.45 -6.48
C ILE A 673 -12.47 33.84 -5.21
N PHE A 674 -11.33 34.53 -5.32
CA PHE A 674 -10.50 34.86 -4.14
C PHE A 674 -11.27 35.67 -3.11
N ASN A 675 -12.01 36.69 -3.53
CA ASN A 675 -12.83 37.52 -2.63
C ASN A 675 -13.93 36.73 -1.89
N LYS A 676 -14.19 35.47 -2.27
CA LYS A 676 -15.16 34.57 -1.62
C LYS A 676 -14.52 33.53 -0.71
N ILE A 677 -13.27 33.16 -0.94
CA ILE A 677 -12.62 32.03 -0.25
C ILE A 677 -11.41 32.44 0.60
N GLU A 678 -10.78 33.59 0.33
CA GLU A 678 -9.57 34.00 1.06
C GLU A 678 -9.38 35.52 1.11
N TYR A 679 -8.73 36.02 2.17
CA TYR A 679 -8.31 37.43 2.26
C TYR A 679 -6.85 37.65 1.82
N SER A 680 -6.04 36.58 1.79
CA SER A 680 -4.64 36.58 1.34
C SER A 680 -4.19 35.13 1.08
N GLY A 681 -3.20 34.93 0.20
CA GLY A 681 -2.61 33.60 -0.05
C GLY A 681 -2.38 33.26 -1.52
N THR A 682 -3.07 33.93 -2.44
CA THR A 682 -2.99 33.67 -3.89
C THR A 682 -1.56 33.70 -4.45
N VAL A 683 -0.79 34.73 -4.06
CA VAL A 683 0.61 34.91 -4.51
C VAL A 683 1.49 33.75 -4.07
N ASP A 684 1.34 33.31 -2.82
CA ASP A 684 2.10 32.19 -2.28
C ASP A 684 1.68 30.85 -2.87
N ARG A 685 0.41 30.71 -3.26
CA ARG A 685 -0.10 29.50 -3.89
C ARG A 685 0.53 29.25 -5.25
N VAL A 686 0.58 30.26 -6.12
CA VAL A 686 1.25 30.17 -7.42
C VAL A 686 2.74 29.88 -7.25
N ARG A 687 3.41 30.63 -6.36
CA ARG A 687 4.81 30.38 -6.01
C ARG A 687 5.02 28.93 -5.56
N GLY A 688 4.14 28.41 -4.71
CA GLY A 688 4.23 27.05 -4.18
C GLY A 688 4.25 25.99 -5.27
N VAL A 689 3.36 26.10 -6.28
CA VAL A 689 3.32 25.17 -7.42
C VAL A 689 4.56 25.33 -8.30
N GLN A 690 4.94 26.57 -8.65
CA GLN A 690 6.11 26.82 -9.50
C GLN A 690 7.42 26.32 -8.87
N VAL A 691 7.64 26.63 -7.58
CA VAL A 691 8.85 26.23 -6.84
C VAL A 691 8.90 24.73 -6.59
N ARG A 692 7.75 24.07 -6.37
CA ARG A 692 7.70 22.61 -6.25
C ARG A 692 8.21 21.94 -7.54
N THR A 693 7.70 22.36 -8.69
CA THR A 693 8.13 21.81 -10.00
C THR A 693 9.58 22.17 -10.30
N LEU A 694 10.02 23.38 -9.98
CA LEU A 694 11.42 23.80 -10.09
C LEU A 694 12.34 22.89 -9.28
N ASN A 695 12.00 22.64 -8.01
CA ASN A 695 12.77 21.76 -7.14
C ASN A 695 12.79 20.31 -7.65
N ASN A 696 11.69 19.87 -8.25
CA ASN A 696 11.58 18.54 -8.85
C ASN A 696 12.49 18.41 -10.09
N VAL A 697 12.47 19.37 -11.02
CA VAL A 697 13.38 19.43 -12.19
C VAL A 697 14.85 19.46 -11.74
N LEU A 698 15.15 20.24 -10.70
CA LEU A 698 16.48 20.39 -10.11
C LEU A 698 16.75 19.40 -8.97
N SER A 699 16.13 18.22 -8.98
CA SER A 699 16.41 17.17 -7.99
C SER A 699 17.78 16.54 -8.26
N LEU A 700 18.51 16.19 -7.19
CA LEU A 700 19.86 15.62 -7.29
C LEU A 700 19.88 14.38 -8.17
N GLY A 701 18.90 13.48 -8.01
CA GLY A 701 18.80 12.26 -8.80
C GLY A 701 18.62 12.51 -10.30
N LYS A 702 17.81 13.49 -10.71
CA LYS A 702 17.65 13.86 -12.13
C LYS A 702 18.92 14.47 -12.69
N MET A 703 19.55 15.39 -11.95
CA MET A 703 20.80 16.01 -12.39
C MET A 703 21.92 14.98 -12.57
N ALA A 704 22.03 14.01 -11.66
CA ALA A 704 22.97 12.90 -11.77
C ALA A 704 22.69 12.03 -13.00
N ARG A 705 21.42 11.67 -13.25
CA ARG A 705 21.06 10.90 -14.46
C ARG A 705 21.37 11.65 -15.75
N LEU A 706 21.17 12.98 -15.81
CA LEU A 706 21.55 13.76 -16.99
C LEU A 706 23.07 13.71 -17.26
N ILE A 707 23.90 13.75 -16.20
CA ILE A 707 25.37 13.57 -16.31
C ILE A 707 25.70 12.16 -16.82
N GLU A 708 25.07 11.12 -16.27
CA GLU A 708 25.27 9.74 -16.70
C GLU A 708 24.85 9.53 -18.17
N HIS A 709 23.71 10.10 -18.58
CA HIS A 709 23.24 10.02 -19.96
C HIS A 709 24.21 10.70 -20.93
N GLU A 710 24.69 11.90 -20.59
CA GLU A 710 25.69 12.61 -21.39
C GLU A 710 26.98 11.80 -21.52
N THR A 711 27.43 11.16 -20.45
CA THR A 711 28.60 10.27 -20.47
C THR A 711 28.37 9.04 -21.35
N ALA A 712 27.18 8.43 -21.28
CA ALA A 712 26.87 7.18 -21.98
C ALA A 712 26.59 7.36 -23.47
N ILE A 713 25.87 8.42 -23.89
CA ILE A 713 25.41 8.60 -25.27
C ILE A 713 25.83 9.94 -25.90
N GLY A 714 26.68 10.71 -25.23
CA GLY A 714 27.29 11.94 -25.75
C GLY A 714 26.26 13.00 -26.16
N SER A 715 26.46 13.60 -27.34
CA SER A 715 25.64 14.70 -27.86
C SER A 715 24.16 14.35 -28.09
N LYS A 716 23.82 13.05 -28.13
CA LYS A 716 22.44 12.55 -28.21
C LYS A 716 21.68 12.75 -26.89
N ALA A 717 22.37 12.93 -25.75
CA ALA A 717 21.74 13.23 -24.48
C ALA A 717 21.24 14.69 -24.39
N TYR A 718 20.19 14.89 -23.60
CA TYR A 718 19.89 16.21 -23.04
C TYR A 718 20.85 16.45 -21.88
N THR A 719 21.81 17.35 -22.08
CA THR A 719 22.90 17.57 -21.11
C THR A 719 22.42 18.37 -19.90
N LEU A 720 23.10 18.22 -18.77
CA LEU A 720 22.81 19.00 -17.56
C LEU A 720 22.91 20.51 -17.83
N THR A 721 23.94 20.94 -18.57
CA THR A 721 24.17 22.35 -18.91
C THR A 721 23.08 22.92 -19.83
N GLN A 722 22.59 22.15 -20.81
CA GLN A 722 21.46 22.55 -21.65
C GLN A 722 20.19 22.74 -20.82
N MET A 723 19.88 21.80 -19.93
CA MET A 723 18.70 21.89 -19.06
C MET A 723 18.76 23.13 -18.17
N MET A 724 19.89 23.38 -17.51
CA MET A 724 20.08 24.53 -16.62
C MET A 724 19.98 25.87 -17.37
N SER A 725 20.62 25.97 -18.54
CA SER A 725 20.57 27.17 -19.37
C SER A 725 19.17 27.46 -19.91
N GLU A 726 18.47 26.44 -20.44
CA GLU A 726 17.09 26.61 -20.93
C GLU A 726 16.16 27.02 -19.78
N LEU A 727 16.25 26.37 -18.61
CA LEU A 727 15.49 26.72 -17.40
C LEU A 727 15.73 28.17 -16.95
N ARG A 728 16.99 28.59 -16.83
CA ARG A 728 17.36 29.96 -16.44
C ARG A 728 16.78 30.98 -17.42
N ARG A 729 16.91 30.75 -18.73
CA ARG A 729 16.39 31.66 -19.75
C ARG A 729 14.88 31.86 -19.64
N GLY A 730 14.12 30.83 -19.29
CA GLY A 730 12.68 30.92 -19.08
C GLY A 730 12.28 31.65 -17.80
N ILE A 731 12.93 31.33 -16.68
CA ILE A 731 12.64 31.94 -15.38
C ILE A 731 13.01 33.43 -15.34
N TRP A 732 14.01 33.84 -16.10
CA TRP A 732 14.53 35.21 -16.14
C TRP A 732 14.28 35.91 -17.49
N SER A 733 13.22 35.53 -18.21
CA SER A 733 12.90 36.06 -19.54
C SER A 733 12.81 37.60 -19.57
N GLU A 734 12.34 38.21 -18.48
CA GLU A 734 12.19 39.67 -18.33
C GLU A 734 13.53 40.42 -18.37
N ILE A 735 14.63 39.77 -17.96
CA ILE A 735 15.97 40.37 -18.03
C ILE A 735 16.41 40.57 -19.48
N TYR A 736 15.90 39.75 -20.40
CA TYR A 736 16.22 39.84 -21.82
C TYR A 736 15.24 40.72 -22.58
N SER A 737 13.95 40.72 -22.20
CA SER A 737 12.94 41.54 -22.87
C SER A 737 12.89 42.99 -22.37
N GLY A 738 13.45 43.27 -21.19
CA GLY A 738 13.31 44.58 -20.53
C GLY A 738 11.92 44.81 -19.92
N GLY A 739 11.10 43.76 -19.81
CA GLY A 739 9.75 43.83 -19.26
C GLY A 739 9.71 44.08 -17.74
N ALA A 740 8.57 44.54 -17.24
CA ALA A 740 8.32 44.61 -15.81
C ALA A 740 8.29 43.21 -15.18
N ILE A 741 8.99 43.04 -14.05
CA ILE A 741 9.00 41.77 -13.31
C ILE A 741 7.88 41.83 -12.27
N ASP A 742 6.75 41.18 -12.54
CA ASP A 742 5.60 41.13 -11.62
C ASP A 742 5.89 40.35 -10.32
N THR A 743 4.98 40.41 -9.36
CA THR A 743 5.16 39.78 -8.04
C THR A 743 5.31 38.26 -8.11
N TYR A 744 4.57 37.56 -8.98
CA TYR A 744 4.64 36.11 -9.15
C TYR A 744 6.00 35.72 -9.74
N ARG A 745 6.45 36.44 -10.76
CA ARG A 745 7.74 36.24 -11.42
C ARG A 745 8.92 36.52 -10.49
N ARG A 746 8.85 37.58 -9.69
CA ARG A 746 9.85 37.87 -8.64
C ARG A 746 9.97 36.73 -7.63
N ASN A 747 8.84 36.16 -7.21
CA ASN A 747 8.83 35.06 -6.23
C ASN A 747 9.42 33.77 -6.80
N LEU A 748 9.10 33.42 -8.06
CA LEU A 748 9.72 32.29 -8.75
C LEU A 748 11.23 32.47 -8.89
N GLN A 749 11.67 33.67 -9.32
CA GLN A 749 13.08 34.00 -9.50
C GLN A 749 13.87 33.90 -8.19
N LYS A 750 13.30 34.34 -7.06
CA LYS A 750 13.87 34.14 -5.72
C LYS A 750 13.96 32.66 -5.37
N GLY A 751 12.87 31.90 -5.57
CA GLY A 751 12.86 30.46 -5.34
C GLY A 751 13.90 29.70 -6.18
N HIS A 752 14.22 30.19 -7.38
CA HIS A 752 15.31 29.65 -8.20
C HIS A 752 16.68 29.90 -7.58
N ILE A 753 16.96 31.12 -7.12
CA ILE A 753 18.21 31.44 -6.42
C ILE A 753 18.34 30.60 -5.14
N ASP A 754 17.27 30.49 -4.35
CA ASP A 754 17.26 29.68 -3.12
C ASP A 754 17.52 28.19 -3.43
N ARG A 755 16.99 27.67 -4.54
CA ARG A 755 17.26 26.30 -4.97
C ARG A 755 18.70 26.10 -5.40
N LEU A 756 19.28 27.04 -6.14
CA LEU A 756 20.70 26.99 -6.52
C LEU A 756 21.60 27.10 -5.27
N ALA A 757 21.23 27.93 -4.29
CA ALA A 757 21.92 28.03 -3.00
C ALA A 757 21.95 26.68 -2.28
N TYR A 758 20.79 26.01 -2.17
CA TYR A 758 20.70 24.68 -1.60
C TYR A 758 21.61 23.68 -2.32
N LEU A 759 21.63 23.68 -3.66
CA LEU A 759 22.44 22.73 -4.43
C LEU A 759 23.95 22.92 -4.23
N MET A 760 24.41 24.13 -3.93
CA MET A 760 25.83 24.40 -3.60
C MET A 760 26.27 23.70 -2.30
N THR A 761 25.36 23.51 -1.36
CA THR A 761 25.65 22.96 -0.02
C THR A 761 24.94 21.64 0.27
N ALA A 762 24.17 21.09 -0.69
CA ALA A 762 23.39 19.88 -0.48
C ALA A 762 24.25 18.69 -0.06
N ASP A 763 23.79 17.94 0.93
CA ASP A 763 24.39 16.68 1.36
C ASP A 763 24.25 15.60 0.28
N SER A 764 25.12 14.59 0.36
CA SER A 764 25.07 13.44 -0.55
C SER A 764 23.79 12.62 -0.37
N GLN A 765 23.14 12.29 -1.50
CA GLN A 765 21.95 11.45 -1.54
C GLN A 765 22.35 9.97 -1.53
N ARG A 766 21.95 9.22 -0.50
CA ARG A 766 22.23 7.79 -0.40
C ARG A 766 21.21 6.98 -1.21
N LYS A 767 21.63 5.80 -1.70
CA LYS A 767 20.70 4.80 -2.23
C LYS A 767 19.80 4.31 -1.11
N LEU A 768 18.49 4.40 -1.30
CA LEU A 768 17.53 3.81 -0.38
C LEU A 768 17.41 2.30 -0.66
N PRO A 769 17.12 1.47 0.37
CA PRO A 769 16.85 0.05 0.16
C PRO A 769 15.74 -0.15 -0.87
N SER A 770 15.96 -1.09 -1.80
CA SER A 770 14.93 -1.49 -2.76
C SER A 770 13.78 -2.16 -2.02
N TYR A 771 12.55 -1.82 -2.39
CA TYR A 771 11.34 -2.46 -1.88
C TYR A 771 10.58 -3.04 -3.07
N GLY A 772 11.01 -4.22 -3.55
CA GLY A 772 10.40 -4.85 -4.73
C GLY A 772 10.44 -4.00 -6.01
N GLY A 773 11.36 -3.02 -6.11
CA GLY A 773 11.39 -2.07 -7.23
C GLY A 773 10.44 -0.87 -7.09
N TYR A 774 9.53 -0.85 -6.10
CA TYR A 774 8.64 0.28 -5.81
C TYR A 774 9.41 1.53 -5.40
N ARG A 775 10.34 1.41 -4.44
CA ARG A 775 11.13 2.54 -3.96
C ARG A 775 12.30 2.83 -4.91
N LYS A 776 12.21 3.91 -5.67
CA LYS A 776 13.30 4.39 -6.55
C LYS A 776 14.10 5.50 -5.85
N SER A 777 15.40 5.49 -6.08
CA SER A 777 16.33 6.54 -5.64
C SER A 777 17.60 6.49 -6.48
N THR A 778 18.11 7.64 -6.92
CA THR A 778 19.45 7.75 -7.51
C THR A 778 20.44 8.18 -6.44
N ALA A 779 21.55 7.45 -6.26
CA ALA A 779 22.60 7.84 -5.32
C ALA A 779 23.45 8.97 -5.93
N VAL A 780 23.81 9.96 -5.13
CA VAL A 780 24.59 11.12 -5.59
C VAL A 780 25.59 11.51 -4.53
N ASN A 781 26.88 11.51 -4.88
CA ASN A 781 27.90 12.20 -4.09
C ASN A 781 27.98 13.66 -4.56
N THR A 782 27.34 14.56 -3.83
CA THR A 782 27.20 15.96 -4.25
C THR A 782 28.53 16.70 -4.29
N SER A 783 29.49 16.32 -3.43
CA SER A 783 30.82 16.93 -3.39
C SER A 783 31.76 16.47 -4.50
N GLN A 784 31.48 15.32 -5.12
CA GLN A 784 32.32 14.68 -6.15
C GLN A 784 31.58 14.50 -7.48
N SER A 785 30.56 15.32 -7.73
CA SER A 785 29.81 15.34 -8.99
C SER A 785 29.85 16.73 -9.62
N ASP A 786 29.55 16.81 -10.92
CA ASP A 786 29.55 18.09 -11.65
C ASP A 786 28.39 19.02 -11.27
N ILE A 787 27.46 18.57 -10.42
CA ILE A 787 26.30 19.35 -9.99
C ILE A 787 26.72 20.70 -9.41
N ARG A 788 27.65 20.73 -8.44
CA ARG A 788 28.10 21.98 -7.81
C ARG A 788 28.87 22.87 -8.79
N SER A 789 29.65 22.27 -9.68
CA SER A 789 30.39 23.00 -10.72
C SER A 789 29.45 23.72 -11.69
N VAL A 790 28.42 23.01 -12.18
CA VAL A 790 27.40 23.59 -13.07
C VAL A 790 26.58 24.66 -12.35
N VAL A 791 26.13 24.40 -11.11
CA VAL A 791 25.35 25.37 -10.32
C VAL A 791 26.16 26.66 -10.08
N ARG A 792 27.45 26.54 -9.75
CA ARG A 792 28.33 27.72 -9.61
C ARG A 792 28.43 28.50 -10.93
N GLY A 793 28.60 27.80 -12.06
CA GLY A 793 28.62 28.42 -13.38
C GLY A 793 27.32 29.17 -13.73
N GLU A 794 26.16 28.59 -13.37
CA GLU A 794 24.84 29.21 -13.56
C GLU A 794 24.65 30.45 -12.69
N LEU A 795 25.08 30.41 -11.42
CA LEU A 795 25.05 31.57 -10.52
C LEU A 795 25.92 32.72 -11.05
N VAL A 796 27.14 32.42 -11.51
CA VAL A 796 28.04 33.41 -12.10
C VAL A 796 27.42 34.04 -13.35
N THR A 797 26.86 33.21 -14.23
CA THR A 797 26.21 33.66 -15.47
C THR A 797 24.99 34.53 -15.16
N LEU A 798 24.12 34.08 -14.27
CA LEU A 798 22.93 34.82 -13.86
C LEU A 798 23.29 36.17 -13.24
N ARG A 799 24.28 36.22 -12.35
CA ARG A 799 24.76 37.48 -11.76
C ARG A 799 25.22 38.48 -12.83
N ALA A 800 25.97 38.02 -13.83
CA ALA A 800 26.43 38.87 -14.92
C ALA A 800 25.24 39.44 -15.73
N GLN A 801 24.26 38.60 -16.02
CA GLN A 801 23.05 39.02 -16.75
C GLN A 801 22.20 40.03 -15.96
N LEU A 802 22.04 39.81 -14.65
CA LEU A 802 21.32 40.72 -13.78
C LEU A 802 22.00 42.08 -13.68
N ARG A 803 23.33 42.12 -13.59
CA ARG A 803 24.10 43.38 -13.61
C ARG A 803 23.89 44.15 -14.91
N ASN A 804 23.90 43.44 -16.05
CA ASN A 804 23.67 44.06 -17.36
C ASN A 804 22.22 44.54 -17.53
N GLY A 805 21.25 43.80 -17.00
CA GLY A 805 19.83 44.16 -17.07
C GLY A 805 19.39 45.26 -16.10
N LEU A 806 20.17 45.53 -15.03
CA LEU A 806 19.79 46.47 -13.96
C LEU A 806 19.49 47.89 -14.47
N ALA A 807 20.28 48.38 -15.44
CA ALA A 807 20.08 49.69 -16.03
C ALA A 807 18.75 49.81 -16.80
N ASN A 808 18.26 48.69 -17.32
CA ASN A 808 17.04 48.59 -18.12
C ASN A 808 15.81 48.13 -17.31
N ALA A 809 15.88 48.18 -15.97
CA ALA A 809 14.77 47.77 -15.13
C ALA A 809 13.53 48.65 -15.38
N ALA A 810 12.43 48.04 -15.81
CA ALA A 810 11.21 48.74 -16.24
C ALA A 810 10.55 49.60 -15.14
N ASN A 811 10.71 49.25 -13.87
CA ASN A 811 10.16 50.00 -12.74
C ASN A 811 10.99 49.80 -11.45
N THR A 812 10.67 50.59 -10.41
CA THR A 812 11.38 50.58 -9.12
C THR A 812 11.40 49.21 -8.46
N MET A 813 10.27 48.49 -8.46
CA MET A 813 10.22 47.15 -7.85
C MET A 813 11.05 46.12 -8.62
N SER A 814 11.10 46.22 -9.95
CA SER A 814 11.98 45.37 -10.77
C SER A 814 13.45 45.68 -10.48
N ARG A 815 13.80 46.97 -10.32
CA ARG A 815 15.16 47.39 -9.95
C ARG A 815 15.58 46.86 -8.58
N TYR A 816 14.74 47.04 -7.56
CA TYR A 816 15.01 46.52 -6.21
C TYR A 816 15.14 45.00 -6.20
N HIS A 817 14.30 44.31 -6.96
CA HIS A 817 14.39 42.87 -7.09
C HIS A 817 15.69 42.40 -7.75
N ILE A 818 16.12 43.05 -8.83
CA ILE A 818 17.40 42.71 -9.50
C ILE A 818 18.58 42.96 -8.54
N GLN A 819 18.55 44.05 -7.77
CA GLN A 819 19.58 44.35 -6.76
C GLN A 819 19.62 43.30 -5.64
N ASP A 820 18.47 42.93 -5.08
CA ASP A 820 18.33 41.86 -4.08
C ASP A 820 18.83 40.52 -4.63
N ALA A 821 18.44 40.17 -5.85
CA ALA A 821 18.90 38.94 -6.51
C ALA A 821 20.43 38.91 -6.69
N ILE A 822 21.05 40.02 -7.10
CA ILE A 822 22.52 40.14 -7.19
C ILE A 822 23.16 39.96 -5.82
N ALA A 823 22.61 40.58 -4.76
CA ALA A 823 23.13 40.47 -3.40
C ALA A 823 23.08 39.02 -2.91
N ARG A 824 21.94 38.34 -3.04
CA ARG A 824 21.77 36.92 -2.70
C ARG A 824 22.78 36.03 -3.42
N ILE A 825 23.00 36.26 -4.71
CA ILE A 825 23.98 35.46 -5.47
C ILE A 825 25.41 35.70 -4.97
N ASN A 826 25.76 36.92 -4.58
CA ASN A 826 27.07 37.19 -3.98
C ASN A 826 27.22 36.45 -2.64
N ASP A 827 26.21 36.48 -1.78
CA ASP A 827 26.26 35.78 -0.48
C ASP A 827 26.42 34.26 -0.66
N ILE A 828 25.88 33.68 -1.74
CA ILE A 828 26.05 32.25 -2.07
C ILE A 828 27.45 31.96 -2.62
N LEU A 829 27.96 32.81 -3.51
CA LEU A 829 29.25 32.60 -4.18
C LEU A 829 30.43 32.88 -3.26
N ASP A 830 30.28 33.88 -2.39
CA ASP A 830 31.29 34.48 -1.52
C ASP A 830 30.75 34.54 -0.07
N PRO A 831 30.44 33.38 0.57
CA PRO A 831 29.93 33.35 1.94
C PRO A 831 30.97 33.88 2.93
N LYS A 832 30.54 34.78 3.82
CA LYS A 832 31.40 35.43 4.82
C LYS A 832 31.69 34.56 6.03
#